data_AF-A0A497KVI1-F1
#
_entry.id   AF-A0A497KVI1-F1
#
_cell.length_a   1.000
_cell.length_b   1.000
_cell.length_c   1.000
_cell.angle_alpha   90.00
_cell.angle_beta   90.00
_cell.angle_gamma   90.00
#
_symmetry.space_group_name_H-M   'P 1'
#
loop_
_entity.id
_entity.type
_entity.pdbx_description
1 polymer ?
#
loop_
_entity_poly.entity_id
_entity_poly.type
_entity_poly.pdbx_seq_one_letter_code
_entity_poly.pdbx_strand_id
1 'polypeptide(L)'
;MKRVMFVQPWNYHDEGVVYHDLSQEWRNGPYNLLCLATQLKVKGIPVRIVDLQPVMVLQHGSVESCLKRLSVEVAEFRPDIVGLSFFSYQFMEAKLIVDYVKEICRKVGLSPTFIAGGIHASIEPKETIKQLGVDYAFVGEADLGILDLAYGETPEHVPGIVTMESKSNQKGREVKRLDFLPFPDWSLCNFNFYATPSYGKISGKAASTLDVMMGRGCVYRCAFCAYSTLSRLRFYSAEYLIEQIRVMRKLYGIDSVYFIDSSVGNNRRLLVQFCEDAIRTGIAREVEWYANMRANQVDEPLLRLMWDAGCRSLFYGFESGSQRVLDAMNKKCSVEQNVRAAELHNKLRFPYHASIILGYPGETETDIKLTFEFLRQVRPPSIGINWYVPLPGSDDYKRLKQNGVIQVNDPHEWRRIGEVLTSGRVYAAVAEDRFRQLFSYARRFASKIKAKDIRNWTGPVKSVVAKRGSNQFVHSSTMSESKDSHIGAIPSSNFFQFSKQLRQKWRELPATRQGRIYSTDMLNWPDDRLLTHWEECRKQTCTPEVRRWYQNLYKDTFTDCDIADIGPGIGIDGIYFAQHGARVTFVDIVEDNLKLLERICRLKGIKAEYYYIDDFFNYHFEHEFDVFMFIGSMHNAPFEFSQRQVQAMTPFLRVGGKIVMLAYPKERYVKLGARNFAEFGKMTDGERTPWCEWYDDGKIKALFGPGFCLNWSRNFGKDGIEFNWFDLTKKGDNEECHTALSKFDHVGEWHNLRGEYLFIKGHFDESLKAFMRAIELDPSLASAHNNLGVFYFQQGNITRARSHLEKAVELDPDDRNIVLNLIKILIELGNIKDAKEIYSYYLKKNPNDEEISRLLADIEVHHSTSESTLIKP
;
A
#
# COMPACT_ATOMS: atom_id res chain seq x y z
N MET A 1 13.32 -24.23 36.20
CA MET A 1 13.26 -23.05 35.31
C MET A 1 11.86 -22.97 34.76
N LYS A 2 11.20 -21.81 34.94
CA LYS A 2 9.83 -21.55 34.47
C LYS A 2 9.84 -21.17 32.98
N ARG A 3 8.84 -21.63 32.23
CA ARG A 3 8.59 -21.26 30.83
C ARG A 3 7.89 -19.91 30.80
N VAL A 4 8.46 -18.95 30.07
CA VAL A 4 7.97 -17.57 30.02
C VAL A 4 7.33 -17.28 28.67
N MET A 5 6.06 -16.90 28.66
CA MET A 5 5.38 -16.40 27.46
C MET A 5 5.18 -14.90 27.59
N PHE A 6 5.61 -14.15 26.59
CA PHE A 6 5.22 -12.75 26.43
C PHE A 6 4.11 -12.63 25.39
N VAL A 7 3.11 -11.81 25.65
CA VAL A 7 2.04 -11.51 24.70
C VAL A 7 2.07 -10.03 24.37
N GLN A 8 2.23 -9.71 23.08
CA GLN A 8 2.12 -8.35 22.56
C GLN A 8 0.70 -8.13 22.05
N PRO A 9 -0.08 -7.22 22.65
CA PRO A 9 -1.41 -6.87 22.14
C PRO A 9 -1.33 -6.21 20.76
N TRP A 10 -2.39 -6.39 19.98
CA TRP A 10 -2.58 -5.69 18.70
C TRP A 10 -3.02 -4.23 18.93
N ASN A 11 -3.09 -3.46 17.84
CA ASN A 11 -3.61 -2.11 17.81
C ASN A 11 -5.08 -2.14 17.40
N TYR A 12 -5.98 -1.60 18.25
CA TYR A 12 -7.42 -1.61 17.99
C TYR A 12 -7.81 -0.86 16.72
N HIS A 13 -6.99 0.09 16.25
CA HIS A 13 -7.23 0.78 14.98
C HIS A 13 -7.22 -0.16 13.76
N ASP A 14 -6.62 -1.34 13.91
CA ASP A 14 -6.55 -2.34 12.85
C ASP A 14 -7.71 -3.36 12.93
N GLU A 15 -8.57 -3.28 13.96
CA GLU A 15 -9.75 -4.14 14.07
C GLU A 15 -10.75 -3.86 12.94
N GLY A 16 -11.18 -4.91 12.25
CA GLY A 16 -12.08 -4.82 11.10
C GLY A 16 -11.49 -4.14 9.87
N VAL A 17 -10.20 -3.76 9.87
CA VAL A 17 -9.54 -3.18 8.70
C VAL A 17 -9.22 -4.28 7.69
N VAL A 18 -9.97 -4.28 6.59
CA VAL A 18 -9.89 -5.33 5.56
C VAL A 18 -8.63 -5.19 4.69
N TYR A 19 -8.08 -3.98 4.57
CA TYR A 19 -6.93 -3.71 3.70
C TYR A 19 -5.87 -2.86 4.41
N HIS A 20 -4.65 -3.39 4.44
CA HIS A 20 -3.45 -2.69 4.90
C HIS A 20 -2.46 -2.55 3.74
N ASP A 21 -2.04 -1.31 3.46
CA ASP A 21 -0.94 -1.08 2.52
C ASP A 21 0.39 -1.09 3.29
N LEU A 22 0.94 -2.29 3.43
CA LEU A 22 2.22 -2.48 4.12
C LEU A 22 3.36 -1.65 3.52
N SER A 23 3.26 -1.21 2.25
CA SER A 23 4.26 -0.37 1.62
C SER A 23 4.23 1.09 2.11
N GLN A 24 3.13 1.55 2.71
CA GLN A 24 2.96 2.93 3.18
C GLN A 24 2.89 3.04 4.71
N GLU A 25 2.78 1.91 5.40
CA GLU A 25 2.59 1.90 6.85
C GLU A 25 3.91 1.87 7.63
N TRP A 26 3.97 2.72 8.66
CA TRP A 26 4.98 2.64 9.71
C TRP A 26 4.64 1.51 10.66
N ARG A 27 5.58 0.58 10.89
CA ARG A 27 5.39 -0.56 11.81
C ARG A 27 6.55 -0.68 12.81
N ASN A 28 6.24 -0.63 14.11
CA ASN A 28 7.22 -0.85 15.18
C ASN A 28 7.10 -2.26 15.73
N GLY A 29 8.23 -2.91 15.96
CA GLY A 29 8.25 -4.23 16.57
C GLY A 29 8.12 -4.19 18.10
N PRO A 30 7.88 -5.33 18.76
CA PRO A 30 7.84 -5.42 20.22
C PRO A 30 9.26 -5.41 20.83
N TYR A 31 10.05 -4.36 20.56
CA TYR A 31 11.49 -4.28 20.87
C TYR A 31 11.82 -4.50 22.36
N ASN A 32 10.98 -3.98 23.25
CA ASN A 32 11.11 -4.17 24.69
C ASN A 32 10.90 -5.63 25.11
N LEU A 33 9.90 -6.33 24.56
CA LEU A 33 9.68 -7.75 24.84
C LEU A 33 10.79 -8.61 24.22
N LEU A 34 11.30 -8.23 23.04
CA LEU A 34 12.47 -8.87 22.42
C LEU A 34 13.70 -8.79 23.32
N CYS A 35 13.97 -7.63 23.95
CA CYS A 35 15.09 -7.48 24.89
C CYS A 35 14.97 -8.45 26.10
N LEU A 36 13.77 -8.62 26.65
CA LEU A 36 13.55 -9.54 27.77
C LEU A 36 13.65 -11.00 27.33
N ALA A 37 13.01 -11.35 26.22
CA ALA A 37 12.98 -12.70 25.71
C ALA A 37 14.36 -13.20 25.26
N THR A 38 15.16 -12.34 24.64
CA THR A 38 16.52 -12.67 24.23
C THR A 38 17.40 -13.06 25.42
N GLN A 39 17.29 -12.34 26.54
CA GLN A 39 18.04 -12.67 27.76
C GLN A 39 17.68 -14.05 28.29
N LEU A 40 16.38 -14.37 28.32
CA LEU A 40 15.91 -15.70 28.71
C LEU A 40 16.44 -16.78 27.77
N LYS A 41 16.34 -16.57 26.46
CA LYS A 41 16.83 -17.50 25.42
C LYS A 41 18.33 -17.78 25.56
N VAL A 42 19.16 -16.74 25.71
CA VAL A 42 20.63 -16.88 25.87
C VAL A 42 21.00 -17.65 27.15
N LYS A 43 20.15 -17.60 28.17
CA LYS A 43 20.31 -18.37 29.42
C LYS A 43 19.71 -19.79 29.35
N GLY A 44 19.24 -20.22 28.18
CA GLY A 44 18.61 -21.54 27.99
C GLY A 44 17.23 -21.68 28.64
N ILE A 45 16.61 -20.56 29.03
CA ILE A 45 15.27 -20.56 29.60
C ILE A 45 14.25 -20.60 28.46
N PRO A 46 13.28 -21.54 28.46
CA PRO A 46 12.26 -21.60 27.43
C PRO A 46 11.41 -20.33 27.44
N VAL A 47 11.35 -19.67 26.27
CA VAL A 47 10.64 -18.41 26.10
C VAL A 47 9.91 -18.36 24.76
N ARG A 48 8.76 -17.69 24.73
CA ARG A 48 8.00 -17.44 23.50
C ARG A 48 7.41 -16.04 23.51
N ILE A 49 7.44 -15.35 22.35
CA ILE A 49 6.67 -14.13 22.13
C ILE A 49 5.49 -14.49 21.23
N VAL A 50 4.28 -14.22 21.72
CA VAL A 50 3.05 -14.30 20.94
C VAL A 50 2.71 -12.88 20.50
N ASP A 51 3.08 -12.57 19.27
CA ASP A 51 2.91 -11.26 18.67
C ASP A 51 1.61 -11.19 17.86
N LEU A 52 0.60 -10.50 18.39
CA LEU A 52 -0.73 -10.47 17.79
C LEU A 52 -0.89 -9.34 16.77
N GLN A 53 0.04 -8.37 16.72
CA GLN A 53 -0.03 -7.27 15.76
C GLN A 53 0.06 -7.74 14.29
N PRO A 54 1.03 -8.61 13.90
CA PRO A 54 1.06 -9.15 12.55
C PRO A 54 -0.18 -10.00 12.22
N VAL A 55 -0.73 -10.73 13.21
CA VAL A 55 -1.93 -11.55 13.00
C VAL A 55 -3.13 -10.67 12.69
N MET A 56 -3.32 -9.58 13.45
CA MET A 56 -4.40 -8.63 13.23
C MET A 56 -4.38 -8.06 11.81
N VAL A 57 -3.21 -7.58 11.38
CA VAL A 57 -3.02 -6.94 10.07
C VAL A 57 -3.13 -7.94 8.92
N LEU A 58 -2.46 -9.10 9.02
CA LEU A 58 -2.41 -10.09 7.94
C LEU A 58 -3.70 -10.93 7.84
N GLN A 59 -4.58 -10.89 8.84
CA GLN A 59 -5.88 -11.56 8.84
C GLN A 59 -7.03 -10.56 8.79
N HIS A 60 -6.83 -9.44 8.10
CA HIS A 60 -7.90 -8.49 7.74
C HIS A 60 -8.70 -7.96 8.93
N GLY A 61 -8.01 -7.64 10.03
CA GLY A 61 -8.63 -7.06 11.22
C GLY A 61 -9.41 -8.07 12.09
N SER A 62 -9.13 -9.36 11.96
CA SER A 62 -9.85 -10.43 12.69
C SER A 62 -9.33 -10.63 14.11
N VAL A 63 -10.11 -10.16 15.09
CA VAL A 63 -9.91 -10.46 16.53
C VAL A 63 -9.99 -11.96 16.79
N GLU A 64 -10.94 -12.66 16.18
CA GLU A 64 -11.09 -14.12 16.33
C GLU A 64 -9.81 -14.86 15.93
N SER A 65 -9.16 -14.45 14.84
CA SER A 65 -7.89 -15.05 14.40
C SER A 65 -6.76 -14.84 15.40
N CYS A 66 -6.69 -13.65 16.03
CA CYS A 66 -5.73 -13.36 17.10
C CYS A 66 -5.97 -14.28 18.31
N LEU A 67 -7.22 -14.41 18.75
CA LEU A 67 -7.59 -15.27 19.87
C LEU A 67 -7.32 -16.75 19.55
N LYS A 68 -7.64 -17.22 18.35
CA LYS A 68 -7.34 -18.59 17.89
C LYS A 68 -5.85 -18.87 17.93
N ARG A 69 -5.02 -17.94 17.44
CA ARG A 69 -3.55 -18.06 17.52
C ARG A 69 -3.09 -18.19 18.97
N LEU A 70 -3.60 -17.33 19.85
CA LEU A 70 -3.27 -17.33 21.27
C LEU A 70 -3.64 -18.66 21.95
N SER A 71 -4.79 -19.23 21.61
CA SER A 71 -5.22 -20.55 22.11
C SER A 71 -4.23 -21.67 21.77
N VAL A 72 -3.81 -21.74 20.51
CA VAL A 72 -2.81 -22.72 20.05
C VAL A 72 -1.48 -22.54 20.80
N GLU A 73 -1.00 -21.31 20.89
CA GLU A 73 0.29 -21.00 21.51
C GLU A 73 0.32 -21.36 23.01
N VAL A 74 -0.75 -21.06 23.74
CA VAL A 74 -0.87 -21.39 25.18
C VAL A 74 -0.95 -22.90 25.38
N ALA A 75 -1.73 -23.61 24.56
CA ALA A 75 -1.90 -25.05 24.66
C ALA A 75 -0.60 -25.82 24.38
N GLU A 76 0.18 -25.37 23.39
CA GLU A 76 1.46 -26.00 22.99
C GLU A 76 2.60 -25.64 23.95
N PHE A 77 2.79 -24.35 24.24
CA PHE A 77 3.92 -23.89 25.04
C PHE A 77 3.74 -24.17 26.52
N ARG A 78 2.48 -24.18 26.98
CA ARG A 78 2.06 -24.40 28.37
C ARG A 78 2.83 -23.49 29.36
N PRO A 79 2.70 -22.16 29.29
CA PRO A 79 3.53 -21.25 30.07
C PRO A 79 3.37 -21.42 31.59
N ASP A 80 4.44 -21.11 32.33
CA ASP A 80 4.42 -20.99 33.80
C ASP A 80 4.34 -19.50 34.22
N ILE A 81 4.78 -18.58 33.35
CA ILE A 81 4.64 -17.13 33.49
C ILE A 81 4.08 -16.56 32.18
N VAL A 82 3.08 -15.69 32.28
CA VAL A 82 2.54 -14.91 31.15
C VAL A 82 2.77 -13.42 31.42
N GLY A 83 3.60 -12.78 30.60
CA GLY A 83 3.94 -11.37 30.68
C GLY A 83 3.30 -10.55 29.57
N LEU A 84 2.78 -9.36 29.88
CA LEU A 84 2.29 -8.40 28.88
C LEU A 84 3.00 -7.06 29.03
N SER A 85 3.21 -6.36 27.92
CA SER A 85 3.60 -4.96 27.91
C SER A 85 2.77 -4.21 26.88
N PHE A 86 2.23 -3.06 27.25
CA PHE A 86 1.30 -2.32 26.39
C PHE A 86 1.27 -0.82 26.73
N PHE A 87 0.79 -0.03 25.77
CA PHE A 87 0.45 1.37 26.00
C PHE A 87 -0.98 1.51 26.51
N SER A 88 -1.29 2.61 27.22
CA SER A 88 -2.62 2.82 27.83
C SER A 88 -3.78 2.71 26.84
N TYR A 89 -3.58 3.05 25.57
CA TYR A 89 -4.66 2.94 24.58
C TYR A 89 -5.03 1.48 24.24
N GLN A 90 -4.12 0.53 24.48
CA GLN A 90 -4.29 -0.90 24.25
C GLN A 90 -4.84 -1.65 25.48
N PHE A 91 -5.29 -0.91 26.52
CA PHE A 91 -5.68 -1.50 27.80
C PHE A 91 -6.81 -2.53 27.63
N MET A 92 -7.79 -2.23 26.78
CA MET A 92 -8.95 -3.09 26.54
C MET A 92 -8.55 -4.38 25.83
N GLU A 93 -7.64 -4.30 24.86
CA GLU A 93 -7.11 -5.46 24.13
C GLU A 93 -6.29 -6.33 25.08
N ALA A 94 -5.44 -5.72 25.92
CA ALA A 94 -4.72 -6.43 26.97
C ALA A 94 -5.68 -7.15 27.93
N LYS A 95 -6.81 -6.51 28.30
CA LYS A 95 -7.82 -7.13 29.17
C LYS A 95 -8.46 -8.35 28.51
N LEU A 96 -8.89 -8.21 27.26
CA LEU A 96 -9.45 -9.30 26.49
C LEU A 96 -8.48 -10.48 26.39
N ILE A 97 -7.20 -10.20 26.13
CA ILE A 97 -6.12 -11.20 26.09
C ILE A 97 -5.98 -11.90 27.44
N VAL A 98 -5.88 -11.18 28.55
CA VAL A 98 -5.71 -11.78 29.89
C VAL A 98 -6.89 -12.68 30.24
N ASP A 99 -8.12 -12.20 30.05
CA ASP A 99 -9.34 -12.95 30.35
C ASP A 99 -9.40 -14.24 29.51
N TYR A 100 -9.07 -14.15 28.22
CA TYR A 100 -9.07 -15.29 27.30
C TYR A 100 -7.97 -16.32 27.62
N VAL A 101 -6.73 -15.88 27.92
CA VAL A 101 -5.64 -16.80 28.32
C VAL A 101 -5.98 -17.51 29.62
N LYS A 102 -6.59 -16.82 30.60
CA LYS A 102 -7.06 -17.45 31.84
C LYS A 102 -8.13 -18.52 31.58
N GLU A 103 -9.03 -18.29 30.63
CA GLU A 103 -10.01 -19.31 30.23
C GLU A 103 -9.34 -20.54 29.61
N ILE A 104 -8.41 -20.35 28.66
CA ILE A 104 -7.67 -21.45 28.04
C ILE A 104 -6.89 -22.24 29.10
N CYS A 105 -6.14 -21.54 29.96
CA CYS A 105 -5.37 -22.15 31.03
C CYS A 105 -6.24 -23.05 31.93
N ARG A 106 -7.45 -22.60 32.30
CA ARG A 106 -8.41 -23.46 33.04
C ARG A 106 -8.79 -24.71 32.26
N LYS A 107 -9.06 -24.60 30.96
CA LYS A 107 -9.42 -25.74 30.10
C LYS A 107 -8.27 -26.75 29.95
N VAL A 108 -7.03 -26.30 29.91
CA VAL A 108 -5.84 -27.16 29.71
C VAL A 108 -5.08 -27.51 31.01
N GLY A 109 -5.66 -27.18 32.16
CA GLY A 109 -5.10 -27.49 33.48
C GLY A 109 -3.80 -26.75 33.80
N LEU A 110 -3.70 -25.47 33.44
CA LEU A 110 -2.56 -24.59 33.72
C LEU A 110 -2.94 -23.50 34.72
N SER A 111 -1.94 -23.06 35.49
CA SER A 111 -2.08 -21.93 36.43
C SER A 111 -0.83 -21.05 36.40
N PRO A 112 -0.55 -20.38 35.27
CA PRO A 112 0.61 -19.50 35.17
C PRO A 112 0.45 -18.25 36.03
N THR A 113 1.57 -17.66 36.40
CA THR A 113 1.61 -16.31 36.98
C THR A 113 1.48 -15.25 35.90
N PHE A 114 0.50 -14.35 36.01
CA PHE A 114 0.25 -13.24 35.10
C PHE A 114 0.91 -11.95 35.60
N ILE A 115 1.69 -11.31 34.74
CA ILE A 115 2.43 -10.09 35.07
C ILE A 115 2.22 -9.03 33.99
N ALA A 116 1.74 -7.86 34.37
CA ALA A 116 1.68 -6.70 33.48
C ALA A 116 2.89 -5.79 33.70
N GLY A 117 3.60 -5.44 32.63
CA GLY A 117 4.72 -4.51 32.63
C GLY A 117 4.55 -3.38 31.61
N GLY A 118 5.64 -2.66 31.34
CA GLY A 118 5.62 -1.52 30.44
C GLY A 118 5.17 -0.22 31.11
N ILE A 119 4.96 0.82 30.29
CA ILE A 119 4.73 2.19 30.79
C ILE A 119 3.45 2.29 31.61
N HIS A 120 2.35 1.69 31.14
CA HIS A 120 1.06 1.79 31.83
C HIS A 120 1.13 1.15 33.22
N ALA A 121 1.53 -0.12 33.29
CA ALA A 121 1.65 -0.86 34.55
C ALA A 121 2.67 -0.24 35.51
N SER A 122 3.73 0.40 35.01
CA SER A 122 4.70 1.10 35.85
C SER A 122 4.14 2.34 36.53
N ILE A 123 3.19 3.04 35.89
CA ILE A 123 2.61 4.27 36.41
C ILE A 123 1.39 3.97 37.29
N GLU A 124 0.53 3.06 36.87
CA GLU A 124 -0.73 2.73 37.54
C GLU A 124 -0.78 1.23 37.94
N PRO A 125 0.18 0.72 38.74
CA PRO A 125 0.32 -0.72 38.97
C PRO A 125 -0.89 -1.34 39.66
N LYS A 126 -1.47 -0.68 40.67
CA LYS A 126 -2.60 -1.21 41.43
C LYS A 126 -3.90 -1.23 40.62
N GLU A 127 -4.18 -0.15 39.89
CA GLU A 127 -5.34 -0.12 38.98
C GLU A 127 -5.17 -1.13 37.84
N THR A 128 -3.94 -1.31 37.34
CA THR A 128 -3.62 -2.36 36.36
C THR A 128 -3.97 -3.74 36.91
N ILE A 129 -3.46 -4.10 38.10
CA ILE A 129 -3.74 -5.40 38.74
C ILE A 129 -5.26 -5.60 38.89
N LYS A 130 -5.95 -4.61 39.45
CA LYS A 130 -7.38 -4.67 39.73
C LYS A 130 -8.24 -4.79 38.47
N GLN A 131 -8.01 -3.94 37.47
CA GLN A 131 -8.89 -3.83 36.29
C GLN A 131 -8.54 -4.85 35.20
N LEU A 132 -7.25 -5.13 35.00
CA LEU A 132 -6.76 -6.14 34.05
C LEU A 132 -6.93 -7.56 34.60
N GLY A 133 -6.95 -7.69 35.94
CA GLY A 133 -7.06 -8.98 36.61
C GLY A 133 -5.79 -9.81 36.51
N VAL A 134 -4.61 -9.20 36.46
CA VAL A 134 -3.32 -9.93 36.53
C VAL A 134 -2.90 -10.16 37.98
N ASP A 135 -1.95 -11.05 38.23
CA ASP A 135 -1.49 -11.35 39.60
C ASP A 135 -0.56 -10.25 40.11
N TYR A 136 0.31 -9.73 39.23
CA TYR A 136 1.31 -8.72 39.58
C TYR A 136 1.44 -7.63 38.51
N ALA A 137 1.85 -6.44 38.93
CA ALA A 137 2.41 -5.44 38.05
C ALA A 137 3.93 -5.35 38.24
N PHE A 138 4.68 -5.17 37.14
CA PHE A 138 6.12 -4.93 37.17
C PHE A 138 6.41 -3.45 36.88
N VAL A 139 6.97 -2.75 37.86
CA VAL A 139 7.30 -1.32 37.80
C VAL A 139 8.76 -1.11 37.41
N GLY A 140 9.00 -0.41 36.29
CA GLY A 140 10.34 -0.10 35.80
C GLY A 140 10.90 -1.18 34.86
N GLU A 141 12.22 -1.36 34.88
CA GLU A 141 12.94 -2.27 33.98
C GLU A 141 12.95 -3.70 34.52
N ALA A 142 12.48 -4.64 33.71
CA ALA A 142 12.33 -6.05 34.07
C ALA A 142 13.51 -6.93 33.66
N ASP A 143 14.58 -6.39 33.06
CA ASP A 143 15.70 -7.18 32.51
C ASP A 143 16.27 -8.20 33.49
N LEU A 144 16.48 -7.79 34.75
CA LEU A 144 16.98 -8.67 35.81
C LEU A 144 15.85 -9.40 36.53
N GLY A 145 14.74 -8.71 36.80
CA GLY A 145 13.62 -9.28 37.56
C GLY A 145 12.96 -10.47 36.85
N ILE A 146 12.89 -10.45 35.52
CA ILE A 146 12.33 -11.57 34.76
C ILE A 146 13.21 -12.82 34.84
N LEU A 147 14.54 -12.65 34.94
CA LEU A 147 15.46 -13.76 35.14
C LEU A 147 15.24 -14.37 36.53
N ASP A 148 15.12 -13.55 37.58
CA ASP A 148 14.84 -14.03 38.95
C ASP A 148 13.55 -14.88 38.97
N LEU A 149 12.47 -14.35 38.39
CA LEU A 149 11.19 -15.04 38.28
C LEU A 149 11.30 -16.36 37.51
N ALA A 150 12.03 -16.36 36.39
CA ALA A 150 12.22 -17.54 35.56
C ALA A 150 13.08 -18.63 36.25
N TYR A 151 14.02 -18.22 37.10
CA TYR A 151 14.79 -19.15 37.94
C TYR A 151 14.00 -19.67 39.15
N GLY A 152 12.83 -19.10 39.42
CA GLY A 152 11.89 -19.59 40.43
C GLY A 152 11.87 -18.79 41.72
N GLU A 153 12.46 -17.59 41.75
CA GLU A 153 12.31 -16.67 42.87
C GLU A 153 10.82 -16.35 43.11
N THR A 154 10.46 -16.16 44.38
CA THR A 154 9.11 -15.79 44.77
C THR A 154 8.83 -14.36 44.28
N PRO A 155 7.72 -14.11 43.53
CA PRO A 155 7.47 -12.81 42.92
C PRO A 155 7.57 -11.62 43.89
N GLU A 156 7.07 -11.77 45.12
CA GLU A 156 7.08 -10.74 46.16
C GLU A 156 8.49 -10.33 46.61
N HIS A 157 9.50 -11.18 46.39
CA HIS A 157 10.90 -10.87 46.69
C HIS A 157 11.62 -10.19 45.52
N VAL A 158 11.03 -10.16 44.33
CA VAL A 158 11.66 -9.58 43.14
C VAL A 158 11.43 -8.07 43.12
N PRO A 159 12.48 -7.23 43.21
CA PRO A 159 12.31 -5.79 43.13
C PRO A 159 11.67 -5.40 41.79
N GLY A 160 10.65 -4.54 41.85
CA GLY A 160 9.83 -4.17 40.70
C GLY A 160 8.44 -4.79 40.72
N ILE A 161 8.24 -5.93 41.40
CA ILE A 161 6.92 -6.53 41.56
C ILE A 161 6.08 -5.72 42.56
N VAL A 162 4.84 -5.45 42.18
CA VAL A 162 3.82 -4.79 43.00
C VAL A 162 2.59 -5.68 43.08
N THR A 163 2.01 -5.75 44.27
CA THR A 163 0.72 -6.37 44.61
C THR A 163 -0.29 -5.33 45.09
N MET A 164 -1.54 -5.74 45.35
CA MET A 164 -2.55 -4.85 45.93
C MET A 164 -2.17 -4.35 47.33
N GLU A 165 -1.51 -5.21 48.12
CA GLU A 165 -1.08 -5.00 49.50
C GLU A 165 0.24 -4.21 49.60
N SER A 166 0.96 -4.08 48.49
CA SER A 166 2.27 -3.40 48.46
C SER A 166 2.16 -1.96 48.95
N LYS A 167 2.98 -1.59 49.94
CA LYS A 167 2.98 -0.25 50.56
C LYS A 167 3.72 0.80 49.71
N SER A 168 4.63 0.37 48.86
CA SER A 168 5.42 1.23 47.98
C SER A 168 5.65 0.58 46.62
N ASN A 169 5.72 1.40 45.58
CA ASN A 169 6.01 0.95 44.21
C ASN A 169 7.53 1.01 43.96
N GLN A 170 8.28 0.06 44.55
CA GLN A 170 9.71 -0.03 44.31
C GLN A 170 9.97 -0.39 42.84
N LYS A 171 10.90 0.33 42.20
CA LYS A 171 11.30 0.03 40.82
C LYS A 171 12.19 -1.20 40.73
N GLY A 172 12.08 -1.89 39.59
CA GLY A 172 12.97 -2.98 39.21
C GLY A 172 14.44 -2.59 39.15
N ARG A 173 15.31 -3.61 39.26
CA ARG A 173 16.76 -3.44 39.22
C ARG A 173 17.20 -3.08 37.79
N GLU A 174 17.78 -1.90 37.65
CA GLU A 174 18.32 -1.39 36.41
C GLU A 174 19.70 -2.00 36.09
N VAL A 175 19.90 -2.44 34.84
CA VAL A 175 21.22 -2.83 34.35
C VAL A 175 22.09 -1.59 34.22
N LYS A 176 23.24 -1.57 34.92
CA LYS A 176 24.12 -0.39 34.97
C LYS A 176 24.86 -0.15 33.66
N ARG A 177 25.42 -1.20 33.05
CA ARG A 177 26.13 -1.16 31.76
C ARG A 177 25.34 -1.93 30.71
N LEU A 178 24.76 -1.22 29.76
CA LEU A 178 23.83 -1.80 28.78
C LEU A 178 24.53 -2.79 27.83
N ASP A 179 25.82 -2.61 27.52
CA ASP A 179 26.62 -3.52 26.68
C ASP A 179 26.64 -4.99 27.14
N PHE A 180 26.25 -5.28 28.39
CA PHE A 180 26.15 -6.66 28.89
C PHE A 180 24.84 -7.37 28.50
N LEU A 181 23.89 -6.63 27.94
CA LEU A 181 22.68 -7.21 27.37
C LEU A 181 23.00 -7.85 26.02
N PRO A 182 22.38 -8.99 25.66
CA PRO A 182 22.54 -9.57 24.34
C PRO A 182 21.82 -8.72 23.28
N PHE A 183 22.27 -8.82 22.02
CA PHE A 183 21.56 -8.22 20.89
C PHE A 183 20.14 -8.79 20.79
N PRO A 184 19.09 -7.94 20.69
CA PRO A 184 17.72 -8.40 20.54
C PRO A 184 17.56 -9.34 19.36
N ASP A 185 17.05 -10.55 19.63
CA ASP A 185 16.85 -11.58 18.62
C ASP A 185 15.46 -11.46 17.98
N TRP A 186 15.42 -10.79 16.84
CA TRP A 186 14.20 -10.59 16.06
C TRP A 186 13.59 -11.88 15.53
N SER A 187 14.31 -13.01 15.54
CA SER A 187 13.73 -14.31 15.16
C SER A 187 12.69 -14.82 16.16
N LEU A 188 12.56 -14.16 17.33
CA LEU A 188 11.55 -14.49 18.34
C LEU A 188 10.16 -13.92 18.00
N CYS A 189 10.03 -13.08 16.98
CA CYS A 189 8.74 -12.63 16.44
C CYS A 189 8.74 -12.69 14.89
N ASN A 190 7.64 -12.27 14.27
CA ASN A 190 7.54 -12.19 12.80
C ASN A 190 8.32 -10.98 12.26
N PHE A 191 9.65 -11.03 12.29
CA PHE A 191 10.47 -9.90 11.84
C PHE A 191 10.25 -9.54 10.37
N ASN A 192 9.89 -10.50 9.50
CA ASN A 192 9.57 -10.22 8.09
C ASN A 192 8.42 -9.24 7.95
N PHE A 193 7.41 -9.32 8.82
CA PHE A 193 6.34 -8.34 8.85
C PHE A 193 6.86 -6.93 9.13
N TYR A 194 7.74 -6.76 10.11
CA TYR A 194 8.31 -5.46 10.47
C TYR A 194 9.37 -4.95 9.50
N ALA A 195 10.17 -5.85 8.94
CA ALA A 195 11.24 -5.57 7.98
C ALA A 195 10.74 -5.51 6.53
N THR A 196 9.45 -5.70 6.28
CA THR A 196 8.86 -5.53 4.95
C THR A 196 9.17 -4.10 4.44
N PRO A 197 9.78 -3.93 3.26
CA PRO A 197 10.12 -2.60 2.74
C PRO A 197 8.92 -1.66 2.72
N SER A 198 9.06 -0.49 3.35
CA SER A 198 7.99 0.51 3.49
C SER A 198 8.51 1.93 3.31
N TYR A 199 7.69 2.77 2.66
CA TYR A 199 7.84 4.23 2.58
C TYR A 199 7.28 4.93 3.82
N GLY A 200 6.53 4.22 4.68
CA GLY A 200 5.87 4.78 5.86
C GLY A 200 6.84 5.29 6.93
N LYS A 201 8.01 4.65 7.07
CA LYS A 201 9.10 5.13 7.94
C LYS A 201 9.96 6.21 7.27
N ILE A 202 10.07 6.14 5.95
CA ILE A 202 11.16 6.76 5.17
C ILE A 202 10.55 7.36 3.91
N SER A 203 10.28 8.66 3.96
CA SER A 203 9.73 9.36 2.82
C SER A 203 10.72 9.35 1.65
N GLY A 204 10.27 8.95 0.45
CA GLY A 204 11.04 9.00 -0.79
C GLY A 204 11.79 7.71 -1.19
N LYS A 205 11.95 6.72 -0.30
CA LYS A 205 12.54 5.41 -0.62
C LYS A 205 11.99 4.33 0.32
N ALA A 206 11.52 3.20 -0.23
CA ALA A 206 11.18 2.05 0.57
C ALA A 206 12.44 1.45 1.19
N ALA A 207 12.42 1.20 2.49
CA ALA A 207 13.51 0.51 3.16
C ALA A 207 13.02 -0.54 4.15
N SER A 208 13.79 -1.62 4.25
CA SER A 208 13.62 -2.71 5.19
C SER A 208 14.23 -2.31 6.54
N THR A 209 13.37 -1.94 7.49
CA THR A 209 13.79 -1.26 8.73
C THR A 209 13.36 -1.98 9.99
N LEU A 210 14.32 -2.28 10.86
CA LEU A 210 14.05 -2.74 12.23
C LEU A 210 14.49 -1.70 13.26
N ASP A 211 13.90 -1.78 14.44
CA ASP A 211 14.11 -0.82 15.52
C ASP A 211 15.41 -1.12 16.28
N VAL A 212 16.11 -0.08 16.73
CA VAL A 212 17.32 -0.13 17.56
C VAL A 212 17.22 0.96 18.63
N MET A 213 17.88 0.78 19.76
CA MET A 213 17.90 1.76 20.85
C MET A 213 19.35 2.11 21.20
N MET A 214 19.71 3.39 21.14
CA MET A 214 21.03 3.92 21.52
C MET A 214 21.17 4.01 23.05
N GLY A 215 20.10 4.35 23.75
CA GLY A 215 20.06 4.41 25.21
C GLY A 215 18.66 4.40 25.80
N ARG A 216 18.61 4.27 27.13
CA ARG A 216 17.40 4.30 27.93
C ARG A 216 17.31 5.61 28.70
N GLY A 217 16.12 6.19 28.82
CA GLY A 217 15.86 7.42 29.56
C GLY A 217 16.09 8.71 28.73
N CYS A 218 15.73 9.86 29.31
CA CYS A 218 15.85 11.17 28.66
C CYS A 218 16.30 12.23 29.67
N VAL A 219 17.17 13.15 29.25
CA VAL A 219 17.64 14.27 30.09
C VAL A 219 16.57 15.36 30.27
N TYR A 220 15.57 15.39 29.39
CA TYR A 220 14.48 16.36 29.42
C TYR A 220 13.25 15.82 30.14
N ARG A 221 12.46 16.74 30.71
CA ARG A 221 11.21 16.43 31.43
C ARG A 221 10.06 17.28 30.90
N CYS A 222 9.69 17.05 29.63
CA CYS A 222 8.55 17.74 29.03
C CYS A 222 7.27 17.34 29.77
N ALA A 223 6.41 18.32 30.08
CA ALA A 223 5.28 18.16 31.00
C ALA A 223 4.26 17.10 30.53
N PHE A 224 4.17 16.90 29.20
CA PHE A 224 3.28 15.94 28.53
C PHE A 224 3.90 14.54 28.31
N CYS A 225 5.19 14.36 28.56
CA CYS A 225 5.90 13.13 28.22
C CYS A 225 6.18 12.25 29.45
N ALA A 226 5.90 10.95 29.34
CA ALA A 226 6.13 9.99 30.43
C ALA A 226 7.49 9.27 30.35
N TYR A 227 8.31 9.50 29.32
CA TYR A 227 9.55 8.73 29.10
C TYR A 227 10.59 8.90 30.22
N SER A 228 10.73 10.12 30.76
CA SER A 228 11.71 10.44 31.81
C SER A 228 11.39 9.83 33.18
N THR A 229 10.17 9.32 33.38
CA THR A 229 9.73 8.77 34.66
C THR A 229 10.01 7.28 34.79
N LEU A 230 10.28 6.57 33.71
CA LEU A 230 10.49 5.12 33.71
C LEU A 230 11.94 4.75 34.05
N SER A 231 12.88 5.19 33.23
CA SER A 231 14.26 4.71 33.23
C SER A 231 15.26 5.82 33.46
N ARG A 232 16.33 5.54 34.21
CA ARG A 232 17.49 6.43 34.29
C ARG A 232 18.28 6.44 32.98
N LEU A 233 18.90 7.58 32.71
CA LEU A 233 19.73 7.82 31.53
C LEU A 233 20.95 6.89 31.49
N ARG A 234 21.00 5.99 30.51
CA ARG A 234 22.10 5.06 30.23
C ARG A 234 22.20 4.81 28.73
N PHE A 235 23.38 4.47 28.22
CA PHE A 235 23.60 4.26 26.79
C PHE A 235 24.43 3.00 26.54
N TYR A 236 24.24 2.40 25.36
CA TYR A 236 25.16 1.42 24.80
C TYR A 236 26.43 2.12 24.28
N SER A 237 27.53 1.39 24.16
CA SER A 237 28.71 1.88 23.45
C SER A 237 28.49 1.92 21.94
N ALA A 238 29.26 2.77 21.24
CA ALA A 238 29.24 2.82 19.78
C ALA A 238 29.59 1.46 19.17
N GLU A 239 30.60 0.78 19.72
CA GLU A 239 31.00 -0.57 19.31
C GLU A 239 29.83 -1.56 19.36
N TYR A 240 29.09 -1.60 20.48
CA TYR A 240 27.92 -2.45 20.62
C TYR A 240 26.87 -2.18 19.53
N LEU A 241 26.57 -0.91 19.27
CA LEU A 241 25.56 -0.52 18.28
C LEU A 241 25.99 -0.88 16.84
N ILE A 242 27.26 -0.69 16.51
CA ILE A 242 27.81 -1.05 15.19
C ILE A 242 27.74 -2.56 14.98
N GLU A 243 28.15 -3.35 15.97
CA GLU A 243 28.08 -4.81 15.89
C GLU A 243 26.63 -5.31 15.84
N GLN A 244 25.72 -4.73 16.63
CA GLN A 244 24.29 -5.06 16.59
C GLN A 244 23.73 -4.84 15.18
N ILE A 245 23.99 -3.66 14.58
CA ILE A 245 23.50 -3.33 13.23
C ILE A 245 24.09 -4.29 12.19
N ARG A 246 25.38 -4.63 12.30
CA ARG A 246 26.02 -5.59 11.39
C ARG A 246 25.40 -6.98 11.48
N VAL A 247 25.12 -7.46 12.70
CA VAL A 247 24.43 -8.74 12.92
C VAL A 247 23.02 -8.69 12.34
N MET A 248 22.28 -7.60 12.56
CA MET A 248 20.93 -7.45 12.01
C MET A 248 20.92 -7.42 10.49
N ARG A 249 21.87 -6.72 9.83
CA ARG A 249 22.07 -6.74 8.37
C ARG A 249 22.29 -8.17 7.86
N LYS A 250 23.17 -8.92 8.53
CA LYS A 250 23.55 -10.28 8.12
C LYS A 250 22.42 -11.30 8.32
N LEU A 251 21.71 -11.25 9.44
CA LEU A 251 20.72 -12.26 9.81
C LEU A 251 19.32 -11.96 9.28
N TYR A 252 18.94 -10.68 9.19
CA TYR A 252 17.57 -10.28 8.85
C TYR A 252 17.46 -9.51 7.53
N GLY A 253 18.58 -9.25 6.85
CA GLY A 253 18.58 -8.65 5.51
C GLY A 253 18.15 -7.18 5.44
N ILE A 254 18.05 -6.50 6.58
CA ILE A 254 17.65 -5.08 6.67
C ILE A 254 18.63 -4.17 5.94
N ASP A 255 18.16 -3.10 5.31
CA ASP A 255 19.01 -2.06 4.71
C ASP A 255 18.94 -0.73 5.48
N SER A 256 18.13 -0.68 6.54
CA SER A 256 18.14 0.41 7.50
C SER A 256 17.71 0.06 8.91
N VAL A 257 17.98 0.97 9.86
CA VAL A 257 17.50 0.90 11.25
C VAL A 257 16.83 2.19 11.71
N TYR A 258 15.87 2.07 12.64
CA TYR A 258 15.23 3.22 13.29
C TYR A 258 15.61 3.29 14.76
N PHE A 259 16.23 4.39 15.19
CA PHE A 259 16.52 4.64 16.59
C PHE A 259 15.25 5.12 17.32
N ILE A 260 14.69 4.26 18.18
CA ILE A 260 13.46 4.53 18.94
C ILE A 260 13.67 5.43 20.17
N ASP A 261 14.88 5.92 20.38
CA ASP A 261 15.21 6.88 21.43
C ASP A 261 14.33 8.12 21.34
N SER A 262 13.95 8.68 22.50
CA SER A 262 13.26 9.97 22.57
C SER A 262 14.09 11.13 21.99
N SER A 263 15.42 11.01 22.06
CA SER A 263 16.36 11.80 21.27
C SER A 263 17.74 11.14 21.30
N VAL A 264 18.30 10.82 20.14
CA VAL A 264 19.70 10.32 20.04
C VAL A 264 20.71 11.40 20.44
N GLY A 265 20.31 12.68 20.42
CA GLY A 265 21.12 13.80 20.89
C GLY A 265 21.33 13.86 22.40
N ASN A 266 20.66 12.99 23.19
CA ASN A 266 20.82 12.94 24.64
C ASN A 266 22.26 12.65 25.08
N ASN A 267 23.08 12.03 24.23
CA ASN A 267 24.52 11.91 24.43
C ASN A 267 25.27 12.23 23.13
N ARG A 268 25.57 13.53 22.96
CA ARG A 268 26.26 14.03 21.77
C ARG A 268 27.62 13.35 21.53
N ARG A 269 28.38 13.07 22.60
CA ARG A 269 29.70 12.43 22.48
C ARG A 269 29.57 11.02 21.90
N LEU A 270 28.63 10.23 22.41
CA LEU A 270 28.34 8.91 21.88
C LEU A 270 27.83 8.96 20.44
N LEU A 271 26.92 9.89 20.12
CA LEU A 271 26.39 10.04 18.76
C LEU A 271 27.50 10.34 17.75
N VAL A 272 28.43 11.23 18.09
CA VAL A 272 29.61 11.53 17.27
C VAL A 272 30.46 10.28 17.09
N GLN A 273 30.78 9.59 18.19
CA GLN A 273 31.58 8.36 18.15
C GLN A 273 30.92 7.27 17.29
N PHE A 274 29.61 7.07 17.44
CA PHE A 274 28.84 6.14 16.60
C PHE A 274 28.93 6.50 15.12
N CYS A 275 28.82 7.79 14.77
CA CYS A 275 28.93 8.23 13.38
C CYS A 275 30.34 7.98 12.82
N GLU A 276 31.38 8.33 13.57
CA GLU A 276 32.78 8.10 13.18
C GLU A 276 33.06 6.59 13.00
N ASP A 277 32.58 5.77 13.93
CA ASP A 277 32.73 4.31 13.88
C ASP A 277 31.93 3.71 12.72
N ALA A 278 30.75 4.23 12.42
CA ALA A 278 29.93 3.78 11.29
C ALA A 278 30.62 4.03 9.94
N ILE A 279 31.27 5.19 9.80
CA ILE A 279 32.05 5.53 8.60
C ILE A 279 33.30 4.65 8.53
N ARG A 280 34.06 4.57 9.63
CA ARG A 280 35.34 3.85 9.70
C ARG A 280 35.19 2.36 9.43
N THR A 281 34.15 1.74 9.95
CA THR A 281 33.89 0.29 9.79
C THR A 281 33.19 -0.06 8.48
N GLY A 282 32.73 0.94 7.72
CA GLY A 282 32.05 0.75 6.43
C GLY A 282 30.55 0.49 6.52
N ILE A 283 29.99 0.26 7.72
CA ILE A 283 28.56 -0.04 7.89
C ILE A 283 27.65 1.09 7.39
N ALA A 284 28.11 2.34 7.44
CA ALA A 284 27.41 3.51 6.89
C ALA A 284 27.12 3.41 5.38
N ARG A 285 27.81 2.53 4.65
CA ARG A 285 27.58 2.25 3.22
C ARG A 285 26.58 1.12 2.98
N GLU A 286 26.29 0.33 4.01
CA GLU A 286 25.46 -0.86 3.92
C GLU A 286 24.08 -0.66 4.56
N VAL A 287 24.01 0.12 5.64
CA VAL A 287 22.81 0.31 6.44
C VAL A 287 22.57 1.80 6.69
N GLU A 288 21.41 2.30 6.27
CA GLU A 288 20.96 3.65 6.57
C GLU A 288 20.30 3.73 7.95
N TRP A 289 20.20 4.93 8.53
CA TRP A 289 19.50 5.08 9.81
C TRP A 289 18.71 6.38 9.95
N TYR A 290 17.79 6.33 10.91
CA TYR A 290 16.76 7.34 11.17
C TYR A 290 16.59 7.48 12.68
N ALA A 291 16.25 8.67 13.16
CA ALA A 291 16.16 8.91 14.60
C ALA A 291 15.26 10.09 14.96
N ASN A 292 14.74 10.08 16.19
CA ASN A 292 14.22 11.30 16.82
C ASN A 292 15.37 12.16 17.36
N MET A 293 15.21 13.48 17.25
CA MET A 293 16.15 14.45 17.81
C MET A 293 15.44 15.73 18.26
N ARG A 294 16.04 16.50 19.17
CA ARG A 294 15.52 17.82 19.54
C ARG A 294 16.19 18.90 18.70
N ALA A 295 15.42 19.94 18.37
CA ALA A 295 15.89 21.05 17.55
C ALA A 295 17.11 21.78 18.14
N ASN A 296 17.21 21.86 19.46
CA ASN A 296 18.32 22.52 20.15
C ASN A 296 19.60 21.66 20.28
N GLN A 297 19.64 20.46 19.69
CA GLN A 297 20.79 19.55 19.79
C GLN A 297 21.61 19.47 18.49
N VAL A 298 21.22 20.20 17.44
CA VAL A 298 21.86 20.12 16.12
C VAL A 298 22.64 21.37 15.74
N ASP A 299 23.71 21.13 14.98
CA ASP A 299 24.51 22.14 14.29
C ASP A 299 25.03 21.56 12.96
N GLU A 300 25.57 22.42 12.11
CA GLU A 300 25.99 22.04 10.75
C GLU A 300 27.04 20.92 10.73
N PRO A 301 28.12 20.96 11.56
CA PRO A 301 29.10 19.89 11.59
C PRO A 301 28.50 18.53 11.95
N LEU A 302 27.62 18.49 12.96
CA LEU A 302 27.01 17.23 13.37
C LEU A 302 26.09 16.67 12.28
N LEU A 303 25.25 17.51 11.64
CA LEU A 303 24.38 17.05 10.57
C LEU A 303 25.16 16.50 9.38
N ARG A 304 26.29 17.11 9.02
CA ARG A 304 27.17 16.57 7.96
C ARG A 304 27.77 15.22 8.35
N LEU A 305 28.26 15.10 9.58
CA LEU A 305 28.80 13.84 10.10
C LEU A 305 27.74 12.73 10.13
N MET A 306 26.53 13.04 10.61
CA MET A 306 25.41 12.08 10.63
C MET A 306 25.04 11.62 9.23
N TRP A 307 25.00 12.54 8.26
CA TRP A 307 24.72 12.20 6.86
C TRP A 307 25.76 11.23 6.29
N ASP A 308 27.05 11.53 6.47
CA ASP A 308 28.16 10.68 6.03
C ASP A 308 28.15 9.30 6.71
N ALA A 309 27.65 9.25 7.96
CA ALA A 309 27.47 8.03 8.72
C ALA A 309 26.20 7.24 8.39
N GLY A 310 25.44 7.62 7.37
CA GLY A 310 24.26 6.88 6.91
C GLY A 310 22.93 7.39 7.44
N CYS A 311 22.88 8.50 8.19
CA CYS A 311 21.61 9.10 8.60
C CYS A 311 20.90 9.69 7.39
N ARG A 312 19.59 9.46 7.27
CA ARG A 312 18.80 9.95 6.11
C ARG A 312 17.63 10.84 6.47
N SER A 313 17.07 10.74 7.67
CA SER A 313 16.06 11.68 8.14
C SER A 313 16.06 11.79 9.67
N LEU A 314 15.69 12.97 10.17
CA LEU A 314 15.49 13.24 11.59
C LEU A 314 14.06 13.66 11.90
N PHE A 315 13.54 13.16 13.02
CA PHE A 315 12.20 13.47 13.51
C PHE A 315 12.31 14.47 14.65
N TYR A 316 11.80 15.69 14.43
CA TYR A 316 11.82 16.75 15.42
C TYR A 316 10.45 16.94 16.06
N GLY A 317 10.41 16.80 17.38
CA GLY A 317 9.31 17.33 18.20
C GLY A 317 9.47 18.85 18.34
N PHE A 318 8.99 19.60 17.33
CA PHE A 318 8.88 21.06 17.39
C PHE A 318 7.71 21.49 18.28
N GLU A 319 6.64 20.69 18.29
CA GLU A 319 5.41 20.79 19.08
C GLU A 319 4.54 22.03 18.79
N SER A 320 5.11 23.24 18.80
CA SER A 320 4.35 24.49 18.62
C SER A 320 5.21 25.60 18.04
N GLY A 321 4.57 26.54 17.33
CA GLY A 321 5.16 27.83 16.93
C GLY A 321 4.92 28.95 17.93
N SER A 322 4.28 28.69 19.07
CA SER A 322 4.11 29.65 20.17
C SER A 322 5.10 29.40 21.30
N GLN A 323 5.96 30.38 21.60
CA GLN A 323 6.91 30.28 22.71
C GLN A 323 6.20 30.02 24.05
N ARG A 324 5.06 30.68 24.25
CA ARG A 324 4.23 30.52 25.46
C ARG A 324 3.78 29.08 25.66
N VAL A 325 3.39 28.40 24.58
CA VAL A 325 2.98 26.99 24.62
C VAL A 325 4.18 26.07 24.85
N LEU A 326 5.32 26.32 24.19
CA LEU A 326 6.55 25.55 24.41
C LEU A 326 7.06 25.66 25.86
N ASP A 327 6.94 26.84 26.47
CA ASP A 327 7.27 27.08 27.87
C ASP A 327 6.31 26.33 28.80
N ALA A 328 5.01 26.37 28.51
CA ALA A 328 3.98 25.62 29.25
C ALA A 328 4.17 24.09 29.14
N MET A 329 4.68 23.60 28.01
CA MET A 329 5.10 22.21 27.79
C MET A 329 6.38 21.83 28.54
N ASN A 330 7.08 22.79 29.16
CA ASN A 330 8.42 22.64 29.68
C ASN A 330 9.38 22.02 28.64
N LYS A 331 9.25 22.44 27.36
CA LYS A 331 10.04 21.88 26.26
C LYS A 331 11.51 22.27 26.34
N LYS A 332 11.87 23.34 27.08
CA LYS A 332 13.26 23.84 27.15
C LYS A 332 13.88 24.05 25.75
N CYS A 333 13.07 24.57 24.84
CA CYS A 333 13.43 24.89 23.45
C CYS A 333 12.68 26.15 23.05
N SER A 334 13.31 27.02 22.27
CA SER A 334 12.65 28.22 21.75
C SER A 334 12.15 28.05 20.31
N VAL A 335 11.20 28.89 19.89
CA VAL A 335 10.72 28.94 18.51
C VAL A 335 11.88 29.28 17.56
N GLU A 336 12.77 30.20 17.94
CA GLU A 336 13.95 30.57 17.14
C GLU A 336 14.91 29.38 16.98
N GLN A 337 15.05 28.53 18.01
CA GLN A 337 15.84 27.30 17.90
C GLN A 337 15.19 26.31 16.93
N ASN A 338 13.87 26.16 16.96
CA ASN A 338 13.14 25.34 15.99
C ASN A 338 13.32 25.85 14.55
N VAL A 339 13.19 27.17 14.35
CA VAL A 339 13.42 27.83 13.05
C VAL A 339 14.85 27.59 12.58
N ARG A 340 15.85 27.84 13.43
CA ARG A 340 17.26 27.65 13.08
C ARG A 340 17.58 26.21 12.69
N ALA A 341 17.05 25.23 13.41
CA ALA A 341 17.24 23.82 13.08
C ALA A 341 16.62 23.50 11.71
N ALA A 342 15.39 23.95 11.46
CA ALA A 342 14.70 23.74 10.19
C ALA A 342 15.41 24.43 9.00
N GLU A 343 15.84 25.68 9.16
CA GLU A 343 16.59 26.43 8.14
C GLU A 343 17.93 25.76 7.82
N LEU A 344 18.61 25.22 8.84
CA LEU A 344 19.84 24.47 8.63
C LEU A 344 19.59 23.19 7.81
N HIS A 345 18.54 22.45 8.12
CA HIS A 345 18.13 21.29 7.32
C HIS A 345 17.78 21.68 5.88
N ASN A 346 17.03 22.76 5.68
CA ASN A 346 16.69 23.30 4.35
C ASN A 346 17.94 23.68 3.55
N LYS A 347 18.90 24.36 4.20
CA LYS A 347 20.18 24.75 3.62
C LYS A 347 20.98 23.52 3.17
N LEU A 348 21.03 22.50 4.03
CA LEU A 348 21.79 21.27 3.79
C LEU A 348 21.04 20.26 2.92
N ARG A 349 19.76 20.49 2.63
CA ARG A 349 18.88 19.51 1.97
C ARG A 349 18.87 18.16 2.68
N PHE A 350 18.96 18.17 4.02
CA PHE A 350 18.86 16.98 4.88
C PHE A 350 17.39 16.79 5.29
N PRO A 351 16.69 15.73 4.86
CA PRO A 351 15.28 15.48 5.20
C PRO A 351 14.99 15.51 6.70
N TYR A 352 13.84 16.05 7.08
CA TYR A 352 13.35 16.00 8.45
C TYR A 352 11.83 16.02 8.55
N HIS A 353 11.32 15.46 9.63
CA HIS A 353 9.90 15.48 9.97
C HIS A 353 9.62 16.48 11.09
N ALA A 354 8.63 17.35 10.90
CA ALA A 354 8.15 18.28 11.91
C ALA A 354 6.91 17.71 12.62
N SER A 355 7.09 17.22 13.85
CA SER A 355 5.98 16.82 14.71
C SER A 355 5.46 18.03 15.50
N ILE A 356 4.14 18.23 15.46
CA ILE A 356 3.39 19.31 16.08
C ILE A 356 2.31 18.71 16.98
N ILE A 357 2.06 19.34 18.13
CA ILE A 357 0.99 18.98 19.05
C ILE A 357 0.04 20.18 19.16
N LEU A 358 -1.23 19.96 18.83
CA LEU A 358 -2.29 20.94 19.02
C LEU A 358 -3.25 20.50 20.12
N GLY A 359 -3.83 21.45 20.82
CA GLY A 359 -4.84 21.22 21.85
C GLY A 359 -4.27 21.22 23.26
N TYR A 360 -3.09 21.81 23.44
CA TYR A 360 -2.38 21.79 24.72
C TYR A 360 -3.13 22.63 25.79
N PRO A 361 -3.06 22.27 27.09
CA PRO A 361 -3.72 23.03 28.15
C PRO A 361 -3.39 24.53 28.12
N GLY A 362 -4.42 25.36 27.95
CA GLY A 362 -4.28 26.81 27.87
C GLY A 362 -3.78 27.37 26.53
N GLU A 363 -3.63 26.54 25.49
CA GLU A 363 -3.35 26.98 24.11
C GLU A 363 -4.56 27.73 23.53
N THR A 364 -4.34 28.91 22.93
CA THR A 364 -5.40 29.73 22.32
C THR A 364 -5.38 29.61 20.80
N GLU A 365 -6.43 30.10 20.12
CA GLU A 365 -6.45 30.16 18.66
C GLU A 365 -5.29 30.99 18.09
N THR A 366 -4.84 32.03 18.80
CA THR A 366 -3.67 32.83 18.40
C THR A 366 -2.39 31.99 18.39
N ASP A 367 -2.19 31.12 19.39
CA ASP A 367 -1.01 30.25 19.44
C ASP A 367 -1.02 29.20 18.32
N ILE A 368 -2.20 28.67 18.00
CA ILE A 368 -2.38 27.74 16.87
C ILE A 368 -2.03 28.45 15.56
N LYS A 369 -2.44 29.72 15.39
CA LYS A 369 -2.06 30.53 14.21
C LYS A 369 -0.56 30.77 14.12
N LEU A 370 0.12 31.06 15.24
CA LEU A 370 1.59 31.15 15.29
C LEU A 370 2.27 29.85 14.86
N THR A 371 1.68 28.71 15.23
CA THR A 371 2.15 27.39 14.76
C THR A 371 2.02 27.25 13.23
N PHE A 372 0.93 27.72 12.63
CA PHE A 372 0.82 27.74 11.18
C PHE A 372 1.80 28.70 10.52
N GLU A 373 2.05 29.88 11.09
CA GLU A 373 3.05 30.84 10.59
C GLU A 373 4.46 30.23 10.61
N PHE A 374 4.85 29.61 11.72
CA PHE A 374 6.10 28.86 11.83
C PHE A 374 6.24 27.82 10.71
N LEU A 375 5.21 27.00 10.48
CA LEU A 375 5.24 25.98 9.43
C LEU A 375 5.29 26.59 8.01
N ARG A 376 4.63 27.72 7.76
CA ARG A 376 4.71 28.45 6.47
C ARG A 376 6.12 29.01 6.22
N GLN A 377 6.78 29.46 7.27
CA GLN A 377 8.14 29.99 7.22
C GLN A 377 9.13 28.88 6.88
N VAL A 378 9.13 27.79 7.66
CA VAL A 378 10.20 26.78 7.57
C VAL A 378 9.96 25.71 6.52
N ARG A 379 8.70 25.50 6.09
CA ARG A 379 8.28 24.56 5.02
C ARG A 379 8.93 23.16 5.13
N PRO A 380 8.64 22.39 6.19
CA PRO A 380 9.19 21.05 6.37
C PRO A 380 8.85 20.12 5.20
N PRO A 381 9.72 19.15 4.85
CA PRO A 381 9.40 18.17 3.83
C PRO A 381 8.37 17.13 4.30
N SER A 382 8.18 16.99 5.62
CA SER A 382 7.14 16.15 6.22
C SER A 382 6.64 16.77 7.52
N ILE A 383 5.33 16.73 7.76
CA ILE A 383 4.68 17.31 8.94
C ILE A 383 3.71 16.30 9.54
N GLY A 384 3.78 16.10 10.86
CA GLY A 384 2.83 15.32 11.64
C GLY A 384 2.08 16.25 12.59
N ILE A 385 0.75 16.30 12.48
CA ILE A 385 -0.11 17.04 13.41
C ILE A 385 -0.78 16.05 14.35
N ASN A 386 -0.41 16.11 15.63
CA ASN A 386 -0.93 15.25 16.68
C ASN A 386 -1.87 16.02 17.60
N TRP A 387 -2.90 15.34 18.11
CA TRP A 387 -3.76 15.87 19.16
C TRP A 387 -3.09 15.68 20.52
N TYR A 388 -3.11 16.71 21.38
CA TYR A 388 -2.54 16.61 22.72
C TYR A 388 -3.28 15.57 23.58
N VAL A 389 -2.52 14.65 24.17
CA VAL A 389 -3.02 13.68 25.14
C VAL A 389 -2.20 13.72 26.43
N PRO A 390 -2.85 13.69 27.61
CA PRO A 390 -2.15 13.66 28.89
C PRO A 390 -1.65 12.24 29.21
N LEU A 391 -0.53 11.84 28.60
CA LEU A 391 0.01 10.48 28.73
C LEU A 391 0.23 10.09 30.22
N PRO A 392 -0.24 8.91 30.66
CA PRO A 392 0.01 8.42 32.01
C PRO A 392 1.49 8.43 32.38
N GLY A 393 1.79 9.07 33.51
CA GLY A 393 3.15 9.23 34.03
C GLY A 393 3.78 10.60 33.75
N SER A 394 3.19 11.37 32.85
CA SER A 394 3.56 12.78 32.62
C SER A 394 3.13 13.69 33.78
N ASP A 395 3.70 14.88 33.88
CA ASP A 395 3.35 15.84 34.94
C ASP A 395 1.96 16.46 34.68
N ASP A 396 1.58 16.63 33.41
CA ASP A 396 0.23 17.05 33.05
C ASP A 396 -0.81 16.02 33.45
N TYR A 397 -0.55 14.73 33.24
CA TYR A 397 -1.44 13.65 33.69
C TYR A 397 -1.65 13.71 35.20
N LYS A 398 -0.58 13.84 36.00
CA LYS A 398 -0.67 13.93 37.46
C LYS A 398 -1.54 15.11 37.89
N ARG A 399 -1.32 16.28 37.30
CA ARG A 399 -2.10 17.50 37.59
C ARG A 399 -3.57 17.33 37.23
N LEU A 400 -3.87 16.79 36.04
CA LEU A 400 -5.24 16.59 35.57
C LEU A 400 -5.99 15.52 36.39
N LYS A 401 -5.31 14.46 36.82
CA LYS A 401 -5.86 13.45 37.74
C LYS A 401 -6.15 14.04 39.12
N GLN A 402 -5.21 14.81 39.69
CA GLN A 402 -5.39 15.49 40.98
C GLN A 402 -6.57 16.46 40.98
N ASN A 403 -6.80 17.15 39.85
CA ASN A 403 -7.92 18.08 39.68
C ASN A 403 -9.25 17.38 39.33
N GLY A 404 -9.30 16.04 39.33
CA GLY A 404 -10.51 15.27 39.02
C GLY A 404 -10.95 15.28 37.55
N VAL A 405 -10.11 15.81 36.65
CA VAL A 405 -10.40 15.89 35.20
C VAL A 405 -10.27 14.53 34.55
N ILE A 406 -9.28 13.73 34.98
CA ILE A 406 -9.07 12.35 34.54
C ILE A 406 -9.55 11.41 35.65
N GLN A 407 -10.45 10.49 35.32
CA GLN A 407 -11.02 9.52 36.26
C GLN A 407 -10.61 8.11 35.85
N VAL A 408 -9.80 7.46 36.69
CA VAL A 408 -9.11 6.20 36.35
C VAL A 408 -9.89 4.94 36.71
N ASN A 409 -11.11 5.09 37.21
CA ASN A 409 -12.00 3.98 37.57
C ASN A 409 -12.73 3.38 36.36
N ASP A 410 -12.83 4.11 35.25
CA ASP A 410 -13.38 3.63 33.98
C ASP A 410 -12.25 3.15 33.04
N PRO A 411 -12.18 1.85 32.69
CA PRO A 411 -11.18 1.34 31.76
C PRO A 411 -11.19 2.02 30.38
N HIS A 412 -12.33 2.55 29.94
CA HIS A 412 -12.42 3.27 28.66
C HIS A 412 -11.69 4.62 28.69
N GLU A 413 -11.48 5.20 29.87
CA GLU A 413 -10.68 6.43 30.02
C GLU A 413 -9.22 6.18 29.60
N TRP A 414 -8.69 4.97 29.83
CA TRP A 414 -7.32 4.61 29.40
C TRP A 414 -7.14 4.70 27.89
N ARG A 415 -8.16 4.28 27.13
CA ARG A 415 -8.20 4.44 25.68
C ARG A 415 -8.24 5.91 25.29
N ARG A 416 -9.13 6.69 25.92
CA ARG A 416 -9.29 8.13 25.65
C ARG A 416 -8.01 8.94 25.89
N ILE A 417 -7.27 8.65 26.97
CA ILE A 417 -6.03 9.39 27.29
C ILE A 417 -4.78 8.88 26.55
N GLY A 418 -4.93 7.82 25.74
CA GLY A 418 -3.86 7.30 24.89
C GLY A 418 -4.10 7.53 23.39
N GLU A 419 -5.28 7.97 22.96
CA GLU A 419 -5.65 8.16 21.55
C GLU A 419 -5.33 9.57 21.03
N VAL A 420 -4.42 9.66 20.06
CA VAL A 420 -3.83 10.94 19.57
C VAL A 420 -4.46 11.51 18.30
N LEU A 421 -5.55 10.90 17.78
CA LEU A 421 -6.02 11.17 16.41
C LEU A 421 -7.36 11.93 16.31
N THR A 422 -8.43 11.55 16.99
CA THR A 422 -9.77 12.17 16.74
C THR A 422 -10.79 12.19 17.88
N SER A 423 -10.63 11.36 18.93
CA SER A 423 -11.64 11.17 19.98
C SER A 423 -11.30 11.82 21.33
N GLY A 424 -10.10 12.40 21.44
CA GLY A 424 -9.59 12.97 22.69
C GLY A 424 -10.37 14.19 23.17
N ARG A 425 -10.39 14.41 24.49
CA ARG A 425 -10.90 15.65 25.08
C ARG A 425 -10.06 16.84 24.59
N VAL A 426 -10.69 17.98 24.32
CA VAL A 426 -9.99 19.24 24.05
C VAL A 426 -9.56 19.87 25.37
N TYR A 427 -8.27 20.14 25.53
CA TYR A 427 -7.73 20.84 26.72
C TYR A 427 -7.34 22.31 26.42
N ALA A 428 -7.39 22.71 25.16
CA ALA A 428 -7.10 24.07 24.72
C ALA A 428 -8.06 25.09 25.33
N ALA A 429 -7.62 26.34 25.45
CA ALA A 429 -8.48 27.49 25.73
C ALA A 429 -9.20 27.96 24.44
N VAL A 430 -9.84 27.02 23.75
CA VAL A 430 -10.59 27.21 22.50
C VAL A 430 -11.86 26.38 22.60
N ALA A 431 -13.00 26.92 22.15
CA ALA A 431 -14.25 26.17 22.08
C ALA A 431 -14.05 24.88 21.24
N GLU A 432 -14.61 23.76 21.70
CA GLU A 432 -14.34 22.44 21.11
C GLU A 432 -14.61 22.37 19.60
N ASP A 433 -15.76 22.88 19.14
CA ASP A 433 -16.11 22.92 17.71
C ASP A 433 -15.08 23.72 16.91
N ARG A 434 -14.63 24.85 17.46
CA ARG A 434 -13.62 25.70 16.83
C ARG A 434 -12.26 25.00 16.80
N PHE A 435 -11.89 24.30 17.86
CA PHE A 435 -10.66 23.51 17.88
C PHE A 435 -10.69 22.39 16.85
N ARG A 436 -11.81 21.65 16.71
CA ARG A 436 -11.98 20.59 15.70
C ARG A 436 -11.86 21.14 14.28
N GLN A 437 -12.39 22.33 14.01
CA GLN A 437 -12.20 23.04 12.73
C GLN A 437 -10.71 23.36 12.49
N LEU A 438 -10.03 23.92 13.49
CA LEU A 438 -8.60 24.27 13.41
C LEU A 438 -7.71 23.05 13.22
N PHE A 439 -7.99 21.95 13.93
CA PHE A 439 -7.26 20.68 13.80
C PHE A 439 -7.45 20.05 12.42
N SER A 440 -8.69 20.05 11.92
CA SER A 440 -8.99 19.58 10.56
C SER A 440 -8.30 20.45 9.50
N TYR A 441 -8.28 21.76 9.70
CA TYR A 441 -7.52 22.68 8.86
C TYR A 441 -6.02 22.40 8.94
N ALA A 442 -5.45 22.18 10.12
CA ALA A 442 -4.04 21.87 10.33
C ALA A 442 -3.60 20.62 9.56
N ARG A 443 -4.42 19.55 9.58
CA ARG A 443 -4.15 18.32 8.81
C ARG A 443 -4.13 18.56 7.29
N ARG A 444 -5.11 19.32 6.77
CA ARG A 444 -5.13 19.72 5.35
C ARG A 444 -4.02 20.70 4.99
N PHE A 445 -3.62 21.54 5.93
CA PHE A 445 -2.54 22.51 5.75
C PHE A 445 -1.18 21.81 5.71
N ALA A 446 -0.96 20.82 6.57
CA ALA A 446 0.23 19.98 6.58
C ALA A 446 0.46 19.25 5.25
N SER A 447 -0.61 18.75 4.59
CA SER A 447 -0.49 18.11 3.26
C SER A 447 -0.20 19.11 2.13
N LYS A 448 -0.54 20.40 2.31
CA LYS A 448 -0.37 21.46 1.30
C LYS A 448 0.97 22.19 1.37
N ILE A 449 1.63 22.21 2.53
CA ILE A 449 2.99 22.75 2.65
C ILE A 449 3.96 21.77 1.99
N LYS A 450 4.09 21.84 0.66
CA LYS A 450 5.13 21.11 -0.06
C LYS A 450 6.45 21.88 0.09
N ALA A 451 7.45 21.30 0.77
CA ALA A 451 8.82 21.57 0.37
C ALA A 451 8.98 21.23 -1.13
N LYS A 452 9.87 21.92 -1.85
CA LYS A 452 10.30 21.50 -3.20
C LYS A 452 10.61 20.01 -3.13
N ASP A 453 9.85 19.21 -3.88
CA ASP A 453 9.97 17.76 -4.12
C ASP A 453 11.04 17.05 -3.26
N ILE A 454 10.63 16.13 -2.37
CA ILE A 454 11.56 15.44 -1.46
C ILE A 454 12.71 14.73 -2.20
N ARG A 455 12.55 14.41 -3.49
CA ARG A 455 13.62 13.90 -4.37
C ARG A 455 14.81 14.87 -4.52
N ASN A 456 14.60 16.17 -4.25
CA ASN A 456 15.65 17.19 -4.23
C ASN A 456 16.46 17.22 -2.92
N TRP A 457 16.13 16.39 -1.93
CA TRP A 457 16.78 16.34 -0.63
C TRP A 457 17.87 15.26 -0.61
N THR A 458 18.97 15.57 -1.29
CA THR A 458 20.11 14.67 -1.49
C THR A 458 21.22 14.84 -0.45
N GLY A 459 20.94 15.57 0.64
CA GLY A 459 21.88 15.90 1.70
C GLY A 459 22.96 16.91 1.29
N PRO A 460 23.93 17.16 2.19
CA PRO A 460 24.96 18.17 1.97
C PRO A 460 25.85 17.81 0.77
N VAL A 461 26.11 18.77 -0.13
CA VAL A 461 27.12 18.60 -1.20
C VAL A 461 28.47 18.34 -0.54
N LYS A 462 29.17 17.27 -0.96
CA LYS A 462 30.53 16.97 -0.48
C LYS A 462 31.44 18.17 -0.73
N SER A 463 32.07 18.67 0.33
CA SER A 463 33.16 19.64 0.20
C SER A 463 34.26 19.00 -0.64
N VAL A 464 34.70 19.69 -1.69
CA VAL A 464 35.85 19.33 -2.51
C VAL A 464 37.09 19.24 -1.62
N VAL A 465 37.45 18.05 -1.16
CA VAL A 465 38.80 17.77 -0.65
C VAL A 465 39.24 16.36 -1.11
N ALA A 466 40.28 16.38 -1.93
CA ALA A 466 41.26 15.34 -2.26
C ALA A 466 40.83 14.08 -3.04
N LYS A 467 41.16 14.12 -4.35
CA LYS A 467 41.46 12.95 -5.20
C LYS A 467 42.45 11.99 -4.52
N ARG A 468 42.19 10.68 -4.64
CA ARG A 468 43.13 9.53 -4.75
C ARG A 468 42.24 8.27 -4.70
N GLY A 469 42.35 7.25 -5.53
CA GLY A 469 43.13 6.96 -6.72
C GLY A 469 42.42 5.76 -7.37
N SER A 470 42.43 5.71 -8.69
CA SER A 470 41.95 4.58 -9.49
C SER A 470 42.59 3.28 -9.04
N ASN A 471 41.80 2.24 -8.81
CA ASN A 471 42.24 0.87 -9.02
C ASN A 471 41.14 0.07 -9.69
N GLN A 472 41.47 -0.36 -10.91
CA GLN A 472 40.79 -1.35 -11.71
C GLN A 472 40.66 -2.65 -10.90
N PHE A 473 39.48 -3.25 -10.89
CA PHE A 473 39.34 -4.67 -10.60
C PHE A 473 38.68 -5.35 -11.79
N VAL A 474 39.44 -6.29 -12.32
CA VAL A 474 39.13 -7.21 -13.42
C VAL A 474 38.03 -8.16 -12.96
N HIS A 475 36.89 -8.19 -13.66
CA HIS A 475 35.93 -9.27 -13.53
C HIS A 475 36.39 -10.46 -14.38
N SER A 476 36.92 -11.49 -13.74
CA SER A 476 37.02 -12.82 -14.34
C SER A 476 35.69 -13.55 -14.15
N SER A 477 35.07 -13.86 -15.27
CA SER A 477 33.92 -14.74 -15.45
C SER A 477 34.24 -16.20 -15.10
N THR A 478 33.39 -16.84 -14.30
CA THR A 478 33.02 -18.25 -14.49
C THR A 478 31.61 -18.47 -13.94
N MET A 479 30.66 -18.70 -14.86
CA MET A 479 29.38 -19.33 -14.55
C MET A 479 29.59 -20.85 -14.43
N SER A 480 28.89 -21.46 -13.49
CA SER A 480 28.35 -22.82 -13.67
C SER A 480 26.99 -22.87 -13.01
N GLU A 481 25.97 -23.11 -13.84
CA GLU A 481 24.56 -23.25 -13.50
C GLU A 481 24.26 -24.58 -12.78
N SER A 482 23.28 -24.59 -11.87
CA SER A 482 22.08 -25.42 -12.02
C SER A 482 20.97 -25.00 -11.03
N LYS A 483 19.88 -24.45 -11.59
CA LYS A 483 18.42 -24.66 -11.35
C LYS A 483 17.98 -25.15 -9.95
N ASP A 484 17.03 -24.53 -9.24
CA ASP A 484 15.64 -24.28 -9.66
C ASP A 484 14.90 -23.16 -8.87
N SER A 485 13.91 -22.56 -9.55
CA SER A 485 12.71 -21.82 -9.08
C SER A 485 12.84 -20.66 -8.07
N HIS A 486 12.85 -19.41 -8.56
CA HIS A 486 11.99 -18.29 -8.10
C HIS A 486 12.02 -17.15 -9.15
N ILE A 487 10.84 -16.62 -9.49
CA ILE A 487 10.63 -15.57 -10.50
C ILE A 487 11.27 -14.27 -9.99
N GLY A 488 12.46 -13.94 -10.51
CA GLY A 488 13.28 -12.84 -10.02
C GLY A 488 13.00 -11.51 -10.74
N ALA A 489 12.77 -10.46 -9.95
CA ALA A 489 12.80 -9.07 -10.42
C ALA A 489 14.20 -8.69 -10.92
N ILE A 490 14.24 -7.81 -11.93
CA ILE A 490 15.51 -7.28 -12.47
C ILE A 490 16.11 -6.29 -11.47
N PRO A 491 17.38 -6.45 -11.03
CA PRO A 491 18.05 -5.48 -10.16
C PRO A 491 18.09 -4.09 -10.80
N SER A 492 17.89 -3.04 -10.00
CA SER A 492 17.85 -1.64 -10.47
C SER A 492 19.10 -1.17 -11.23
N SER A 493 20.26 -1.79 -10.97
CA SER A 493 21.52 -1.53 -11.68
C SER A 493 21.50 -1.96 -13.16
N ASN A 494 20.63 -2.91 -13.53
CA ASN A 494 20.54 -3.45 -14.89
C ASN A 494 19.45 -2.77 -15.72
N PHE A 495 18.73 -1.81 -15.14
CA PHE A 495 17.55 -1.22 -15.76
C PHE A 495 17.86 -0.34 -16.99
N PHE A 496 19.00 0.35 -17.01
CA PHE A 496 19.43 1.14 -18.17
C PHE A 496 19.67 0.27 -19.42
N GLN A 497 20.20 -0.93 -19.23
CA GLN A 497 20.37 -1.89 -20.32
C GLN A 497 19.01 -2.43 -20.78
N PHE A 498 18.09 -2.67 -19.85
CA PHE A 498 16.73 -3.10 -20.13
C PHE A 498 15.94 -2.05 -20.94
N SER A 499 16.01 -0.78 -20.56
CA SER A 499 15.34 0.30 -21.30
C SER A 499 15.88 0.47 -22.72
N LYS A 500 17.19 0.29 -22.92
CA LYS A 500 17.81 0.26 -24.25
C LYS A 500 17.28 -0.90 -25.10
N GLN A 501 17.06 -2.08 -24.52
CA GLN A 501 16.46 -3.23 -25.22
C GLN A 501 15.01 -2.95 -25.63
N LEU A 502 14.21 -2.37 -24.75
CA LEU A 502 12.82 -1.96 -25.07
C LEU A 502 12.76 -0.97 -26.23
N ARG A 503 13.61 0.07 -26.22
CA ARG A 503 13.69 1.06 -27.31
C ARG A 503 14.09 0.43 -28.65
N GLN A 504 14.89 -0.63 -28.64
CA GLN A 504 15.24 -1.37 -29.86
C GLN A 504 14.07 -2.24 -30.34
N LYS A 505 13.40 -2.96 -29.42
CA LYS A 505 12.27 -3.83 -29.74
C LYS A 505 11.10 -3.07 -30.34
N TRP A 506 10.74 -1.91 -29.78
CA TRP A 506 9.53 -1.19 -30.18
C TRP A 506 9.64 -0.39 -31.48
N ARG A 507 10.77 -0.48 -32.17
CA ARG A 507 10.87 -0.13 -33.59
C ARG A 507 10.10 -1.10 -34.47
N GLU A 508 9.82 -2.31 -34.00
CA GLU A 508 9.10 -3.36 -34.73
C GLU A 508 7.59 -3.26 -34.50
N LEU A 509 6.90 -2.65 -35.45
CA LEU A 509 5.47 -2.43 -35.40
C LEU A 509 4.72 -3.66 -35.95
N PRO A 510 3.58 -4.04 -35.35
CA PRO A 510 2.74 -5.10 -35.88
C PRO A 510 2.14 -4.66 -37.23
N ALA A 511 2.30 -5.48 -38.26
CA ALA A 511 1.91 -5.17 -39.63
C ALA A 511 1.03 -6.31 -40.16
N THR A 512 -0.28 -6.25 -39.91
CA THR A 512 -1.30 -7.23 -40.34
C THR A 512 -1.02 -8.68 -39.86
N ARG A 513 -1.80 -9.68 -40.34
CA ARG A 513 -1.47 -11.11 -40.18
C ARG A 513 -0.15 -11.53 -40.89
N GLN A 514 0.53 -10.61 -41.58
CA GLN A 514 1.67 -10.90 -42.47
C GLN A 514 3.05 -10.67 -41.85
N GLY A 515 3.16 -10.12 -40.63
CA GLY A 515 4.45 -10.04 -39.91
C GLY A 515 4.66 -8.74 -39.12
N ARG A 516 5.92 -8.47 -38.74
CA ARG A 516 6.35 -7.22 -38.09
C ARG A 516 7.25 -6.43 -39.04
N ILE A 517 7.10 -5.10 -39.06
CA ILE A 517 7.85 -4.19 -39.93
C ILE A 517 8.51 -3.11 -39.07
N TYR A 518 9.73 -2.71 -39.41
CA TYR A 518 10.42 -1.63 -38.68
C TYR A 518 9.87 -0.26 -39.09
N SER A 519 9.66 0.63 -38.12
CA SER A 519 9.23 2.01 -38.38
C SER A 519 10.21 2.78 -39.29
N THR A 520 11.51 2.47 -39.21
CA THR A 520 12.54 3.01 -40.12
C THR A 520 12.32 2.61 -41.58
N ASP A 521 11.82 1.41 -41.84
CA ASP A 521 11.54 0.96 -43.21
C ASP A 521 10.30 1.67 -43.76
N MET A 522 9.25 1.76 -42.94
CA MET A 522 8.00 2.45 -43.28
C MET A 522 8.21 3.94 -43.56
N LEU A 523 9.12 4.59 -42.82
CA LEU A 523 9.51 5.98 -43.06
C LEU A 523 10.05 6.23 -44.47
N ASN A 524 10.63 5.20 -45.11
CA ASN A 524 11.18 5.29 -46.47
C ASN A 524 10.18 4.88 -47.57
N TRP A 525 8.97 4.45 -47.22
CA TRP A 525 7.97 4.07 -48.22
C TRP A 525 7.36 5.28 -48.93
N PRO A 526 6.84 5.12 -50.16
CA PRO A 526 5.93 6.10 -50.77
C PRO A 526 4.67 6.36 -49.92
N ASP A 527 4.12 7.58 -49.99
CA ASP A 527 2.95 8.01 -49.18
C ASP A 527 1.71 7.12 -49.43
N ASP A 528 1.45 6.73 -50.68
CA ASP A 528 0.33 5.87 -51.09
C ASP A 528 0.45 4.45 -50.52
N ARG A 529 1.67 3.88 -50.54
CA ARG A 529 1.96 2.58 -49.94
C ARG A 529 1.76 2.63 -48.42
N LEU A 530 2.27 3.66 -47.76
CA LEU A 530 2.15 3.84 -46.32
C LEU A 530 0.69 3.94 -45.87
N LEU A 531 -0.11 4.78 -46.55
CA LEU A 531 -1.52 4.94 -46.23
C LEU A 531 -2.33 3.66 -46.49
N THR A 532 -2.08 2.98 -47.61
CA THR A 532 -2.73 1.71 -47.94
C THR A 532 -2.48 0.69 -46.83
N HIS A 533 -1.21 0.53 -46.43
CA HIS A 533 -0.84 -0.40 -45.36
C HIS A 533 -1.46 -0.04 -44.01
N TRP A 534 -1.49 1.24 -43.66
CA TRP A 534 -2.14 1.72 -42.44
C TRP A 534 -3.64 1.40 -42.43
N GLU A 535 -4.34 1.65 -43.55
CA GLU A 535 -5.76 1.33 -43.68
C GLU A 535 -6.05 -0.17 -43.63
N GLU A 536 -5.18 -1.01 -44.18
CA GLU A 536 -5.26 -2.47 -44.05
C GLU A 536 -5.13 -2.90 -42.58
N CYS A 537 -4.14 -2.37 -41.85
CA CYS A 537 -3.97 -2.64 -40.42
C CYS A 537 -5.18 -2.21 -39.60
N ARG A 538 -5.74 -1.02 -39.90
CA ARG A 538 -6.95 -0.52 -39.26
C ARG A 538 -8.13 -1.46 -39.53
N LYS A 539 -8.38 -1.83 -40.78
CA LYS A 539 -9.51 -2.72 -41.16
C LYS A 539 -9.42 -4.09 -40.48
N GLN A 540 -8.21 -4.64 -40.33
CA GLN A 540 -8.02 -5.95 -39.70
C GLN A 540 -8.17 -5.94 -38.17
N THR A 541 -7.90 -4.81 -37.51
CA THR A 541 -7.89 -4.73 -36.05
C THR A 541 -9.12 -4.04 -35.47
N CYS A 542 -9.80 -3.19 -36.23
CA CYS A 542 -11.07 -2.56 -35.86
C CYS A 542 -12.28 -3.48 -36.07
N THR A 543 -12.23 -4.72 -35.57
CA THR A 543 -13.38 -5.63 -35.51
C THR A 543 -14.12 -5.48 -34.16
N PRO A 544 -15.41 -5.86 -34.07
CA PRO A 544 -16.19 -5.83 -32.81
C PRO A 544 -15.49 -6.50 -31.63
N GLU A 545 -14.71 -7.55 -31.87
CA GLU A 545 -14.09 -8.38 -30.84
C GLU A 545 -12.72 -7.87 -30.38
N VAL A 546 -12.12 -6.91 -31.09
CA VAL A 546 -10.76 -6.44 -30.82
C VAL A 546 -10.75 -4.97 -30.45
N ARG A 547 -10.90 -4.06 -31.43
CA ARG A 547 -10.81 -2.60 -31.18
C ARG A 547 -12.13 -1.83 -31.30
N ARG A 548 -13.05 -2.29 -32.15
CA ARG A 548 -14.23 -1.51 -32.54
C ARG A 548 -15.18 -1.24 -31.38
N TRP A 549 -15.32 -2.19 -30.46
CA TRP A 549 -16.24 -2.05 -29.34
C TRP A 549 -15.85 -0.89 -28.41
N TYR A 550 -14.59 -0.80 -27.99
CA TYR A 550 -14.16 0.29 -27.09
C TYR A 550 -14.01 1.61 -27.87
N GLN A 551 -13.64 1.56 -29.16
CA GLN A 551 -13.65 2.75 -30.00
C GLN A 551 -15.04 3.38 -30.05
N ASN A 552 -16.08 2.57 -30.24
CA ASN A 552 -17.46 3.04 -30.19
C ASN A 552 -17.86 3.50 -28.77
N LEU A 553 -17.48 2.75 -27.73
CA LEU A 553 -17.79 3.08 -26.33
C LEU A 553 -17.26 4.46 -25.91
N TYR A 554 -16.04 4.80 -26.32
CA TYR A 554 -15.39 6.05 -25.92
C TYR A 554 -15.49 7.16 -26.96
N LYS A 555 -15.94 6.88 -28.20
CA LYS A 555 -15.96 7.84 -29.31
C LYS A 555 -16.55 9.18 -28.89
N ASP A 556 -17.79 9.16 -28.39
CA ASP A 556 -18.50 10.40 -28.08
C ASP A 556 -17.95 11.05 -26.81
N THR A 557 -17.52 10.24 -25.83
CA THR A 557 -16.92 10.73 -24.58
C THR A 557 -15.59 11.44 -24.81
N PHE A 558 -14.78 10.94 -25.73
CA PHE A 558 -13.43 11.46 -26.00
C PHE A 558 -13.43 12.64 -26.96
N THR A 559 -14.58 12.99 -27.54
CA THR A 559 -14.77 14.26 -28.26
C THR A 559 -14.33 15.42 -27.39
N ASP A 560 -13.55 16.35 -27.95
CA ASP A 560 -13.00 17.53 -27.28
C ASP A 560 -12.12 17.26 -26.04
N CYS A 561 -11.73 16.01 -25.78
CA CYS A 561 -10.80 15.66 -24.71
C CYS A 561 -9.33 15.79 -25.16
N ASP A 562 -8.46 16.18 -24.23
CA ASP A 562 -7.01 16.06 -24.37
C ASP A 562 -6.57 14.62 -24.04
N ILE A 563 -6.09 13.88 -25.04
CA ILE A 563 -5.67 12.48 -24.90
C ILE A 563 -4.15 12.36 -25.05
N ALA A 564 -3.48 11.72 -24.10
CA ALA A 564 -2.15 11.19 -24.31
C ALA A 564 -2.25 9.70 -24.73
N ASP A 565 -1.89 9.40 -25.98
CA ASP A 565 -1.84 8.04 -26.52
C ASP A 565 -0.42 7.48 -26.32
N ILE A 566 -0.28 6.50 -25.42
CA ILE A 566 1.01 6.06 -24.87
C ILE A 566 1.41 4.72 -25.48
N GLY A 567 2.53 4.72 -26.19
CA GLY A 567 3.01 3.60 -26.99
C GLY A 567 2.16 3.30 -28.22
N PRO A 568 1.72 4.30 -29.01
CA PRO A 568 0.69 4.17 -30.04
C PRO A 568 1.05 3.26 -31.22
N GLY A 569 2.35 3.02 -31.45
CA GLY A 569 2.83 2.32 -32.64
C GLY A 569 2.45 3.07 -33.92
N ILE A 570 1.56 2.50 -34.74
CA ILE A 570 1.02 3.17 -35.95
C ILE A 570 -0.23 4.02 -35.67
N GLY A 571 -0.65 4.15 -34.40
CA GLY A 571 -1.63 5.14 -33.96
C GLY A 571 -3.08 4.85 -34.36
N ILE A 572 -3.48 3.57 -34.46
CA ILE A 572 -4.84 3.18 -34.87
C ILE A 572 -5.92 3.85 -34.01
N ASP A 573 -5.76 3.84 -32.68
CA ASP A 573 -6.77 4.38 -31.77
C ASP A 573 -6.67 5.91 -31.64
N GLY A 574 -5.47 6.47 -31.42
CA GLY A 574 -5.29 7.92 -31.34
C GLY A 574 -5.74 8.64 -32.61
N ILE A 575 -5.45 8.11 -33.81
CA ILE A 575 -5.95 8.68 -35.06
C ILE A 575 -7.48 8.59 -35.14
N TYR A 576 -8.07 7.45 -34.73
CA TYR A 576 -9.53 7.30 -34.72
C TYR A 576 -10.20 8.35 -33.83
N PHE A 577 -9.72 8.55 -32.60
CA PHE A 577 -10.29 9.55 -31.70
C PHE A 577 -10.03 10.98 -32.17
N ALA A 578 -8.87 11.27 -32.77
CA ALA A 578 -8.59 12.56 -33.37
C ALA A 578 -9.56 12.89 -34.53
N GLN A 579 -9.90 11.90 -35.36
CA GLN A 579 -10.91 12.06 -36.42
C GLN A 579 -12.32 12.33 -35.88
N HIS A 580 -12.57 11.99 -34.62
CA HIS A 580 -13.83 12.19 -33.92
C HIS A 580 -13.76 13.35 -32.91
N GLY A 581 -12.80 14.27 -33.07
CA GLY A 581 -12.76 15.53 -32.33
C GLY A 581 -11.89 15.55 -31.07
N ALA A 582 -11.17 14.47 -30.75
CA ALA A 582 -10.19 14.50 -29.66
C ALA A 582 -8.92 15.29 -30.04
N ARG A 583 -8.29 15.93 -29.05
CA ARG A 583 -6.94 16.52 -29.18
C ARG A 583 -5.92 15.50 -28.69
N VAL A 584 -5.10 14.97 -29.61
CA VAL A 584 -4.22 13.82 -29.31
C VAL A 584 -2.76 14.23 -29.25
N THR A 585 -2.08 13.83 -28.18
CA THR A 585 -0.63 13.82 -28.05
C THR A 585 -0.14 12.37 -28.10
N PHE A 586 0.67 12.05 -29.11
CA PHE A 586 1.30 10.74 -29.24
C PHE A 586 2.58 10.68 -28.41
N VAL A 587 2.68 9.70 -27.51
CA VAL A 587 3.78 9.56 -26.55
C VAL A 587 4.49 8.23 -26.76
N ASP A 588 5.78 8.23 -27.12
CA ASP A 588 6.52 6.99 -27.41
C ASP A 588 7.99 7.07 -26.94
N ILE A 589 8.59 5.90 -26.68
CA ILE A 589 10.01 5.74 -26.36
C ILE A 589 10.87 5.56 -27.63
N VAL A 590 10.25 5.47 -28.81
CA VAL A 590 10.91 5.34 -30.11
C VAL A 590 10.60 6.56 -30.97
N GLU A 591 11.62 7.38 -31.20
CA GLU A 591 11.50 8.62 -31.99
C GLU A 591 11.03 8.36 -33.44
N ASP A 592 11.47 7.26 -34.05
CA ASP A 592 11.08 6.89 -35.42
C ASP A 592 9.57 6.56 -35.52
N ASN A 593 8.95 6.06 -34.44
CA ASN A 593 7.49 5.84 -34.41
C ASN A 593 6.74 7.17 -34.41
N LEU A 594 7.21 8.16 -33.67
CA LEU A 594 6.61 9.50 -33.63
C LEU A 594 6.73 10.20 -34.99
N LYS A 595 7.89 10.11 -35.65
CA LYS A 595 8.07 10.63 -37.02
C LYS A 595 7.13 9.97 -38.02
N LEU A 596 6.91 8.66 -37.87
CA LEU A 596 5.99 7.91 -38.72
C LEU A 596 4.54 8.38 -38.50
N LEU A 597 4.13 8.56 -37.25
CA LEU A 597 2.81 9.09 -36.89
C LEU A 597 2.60 10.51 -37.39
N GLU A 598 3.60 11.38 -37.25
CA GLU A 598 3.57 12.74 -37.79
C GLU A 598 3.30 12.74 -39.29
N ARG A 599 3.96 11.85 -40.04
CA ARG A 599 3.74 11.68 -41.47
C ARG A 599 2.32 11.17 -41.77
N ILE A 600 1.82 10.17 -41.05
CA ILE A 600 0.47 9.60 -41.26
C ILE A 600 -0.60 10.66 -40.94
N CYS A 601 -0.49 11.35 -39.80
CA CYS A 601 -1.42 12.41 -39.41
C CYS A 601 -1.46 13.54 -40.44
N ARG A 602 -0.30 13.99 -40.93
CA ARG A 602 -0.21 14.99 -42.01
C ARG A 602 -0.96 14.53 -43.27
N LEU A 603 -0.76 13.29 -43.69
CA LEU A 603 -1.42 12.71 -44.88
C LEU A 603 -2.94 12.55 -44.70
N LYS A 604 -3.40 12.34 -43.47
CA LYS A 604 -4.84 12.23 -43.14
C LYS A 604 -5.48 13.56 -42.74
N GLY A 605 -4.73 14.67 -42.74
CA GLY A 605 -5.24 15.99 -42.35
C GLY A 605 -5.53 16.14 -40.85
N ILE A 606 -4.84 15.36 -40.00
CA ILE A 606 -5.04 15.33 -38.56
C ILE A 606 -3.98 16.19 -37.88
N LYS A 607 -4.41 17.04 -36.93
CA LYS A 607 -3.52 17.79 -36.05
C LYS A 607 -3.31 17.01 -34.75
N ALA A 608 -2.06 16.80 -34.38
CA ALA A 608 -1.67 16.09 -33.16
C ALA A 608 -0.30 16.61 -32.69
N GLU A 609 -0.01 16.39 -31.41
CA GLU A 609 1.29 16.65 -30.78
C GLU A 609 2.09 15.35 -30.60
N TYR A 610 3.41 15.46 -30.43
CA TYR A 610 4.32 14.31 -30.35
C TYR A 610 5.32 14.50 -29.21
N TYR A 611 5.40 13.52 -28.31
CA TYR A 611 6.28 13.54 -27.15
C TYR A 611 7.18 12.32 -27.11
N TYR A 612 8.49 12.55 -27.26
CA TYR A 612 9.50 11.50 -27.10
C TYR A 612 9.89 11.36 -25.63
N ILE A 613 9.73 10.15 -25.09
CA ILE A 613 10.18 9.83 -23.74
C ILE A 613 11.68 9.56 -23.79
N ASP A 614 12.49 10.50 -23.32
CA ASP A 614 13.94 10.33 -23.13
C ASP A 614 14.28 9.77 -21.74
N ASP A 615 13.55 10.22 -20.72
CA ASP A 615 13.56 9.73 -19.34
C ASP A 615 12.18 9.19 -18.93
N PHE A 616 12.13 7.94 -18.45
CA PHE A 616 10.91 7.26 -18.05
C PHE A 616 10.31 7.75 -16.72
N PHE A 617 11.04 8.57 -15.96
CA PHE A 617 10.59 9.03 -14.64
C PHE A 617 10.51 10.54 -14.52
N ASN A 618 10.83 11.27 -15.59
CA ASN A 618 10.82 12.72 -15.63
C ASN A 618 10.14 13.21 -16.91
N TYR A 619 8.83 13.41 -16.82
CA TYR A 619 8.00 13.89 -17.92
C TYR A 619 7.85 15.42 -17.87
N HIS A 620 7.82 16.04 -19.04
CA HIS A 620 7.69 17.49 -19.22
C HIS A 620 6.54 17.82 -20.18
N PHE A 621 5.31 17.40 -19.82
CA PHE A 621 4.13 17.81 -20.58
C PHE A 621 3.81 19.29 -20.33
N GLU A 622 3.36 19.99 -21.38
CA GLU A 622 3.02 21.42 -21.31
C GLU A 622 1.67 21.69 -20.63
N HIS A 623 0.80 20.67 -20.57
CA HIS A 623 -0.55 20.77 -20.02
C HIS A 623 -1.02 19.45 -19.40
N GLU A 624 -2.16 19.49 -18.71
CA GLU A 624 -2.83 18.30 -18.16
C GLU A 624 -3.80 17.69 -19.18
N PHE A 625 -3.87 16.36 -19.20
CA PHE A 625 -4.72 15.56 -20.07
C PHE A 625 -6.03 15.14 -19.39
N ASP A 626 -7.06 14.93 -20.19
CA ASP A 626 -8.33 14.33 -19.77
C ASP A 626 -8.26 12.80 -19.79
N VAL A 627 -7.45 12.22 -20.69
CA VAL A 627 -7.34 10.77 -20.89
C VAL A 627 -5.88 10.35 -21.09
N PHE A 628 -5.46 9.31 -20.37
CA PHE A 628 -4.29 8.52 -20.72
C PHE A 628 -4.72 7.18 -21.31
N MET A 629 -4.18 6.86 -22.48
CA MET A 629 -4.52 5.66 -23.23
C MET A 629 -3.30 4.76 -23.37
N PHE A 630 -3.33 3.59 -22.72
CA PHE A 630 -2.26 2.59 -22.73
C PHE A 630 -2.70 1.35 -23.52
N ILE A 631 -2.93 1.52 -24.83
CA ILE A 631 -3.43 0.43 -25.70
C ILE A 631 -2.28 -0.27 -26.45
N GLY A 632 -1.08 0.31 -26.46
CA GLY A 632 0.08 -0.25 -27.12
C GLY A 632 1.13 -0.87 -26.19
N SER A 633 2.25 -1.27 -26.77
CA SER A 633 3.23 -2.19 -26.19
C SER A 633 4.16 -1.59 -25.13
N MET A 634 3.91 -0.35 -24.70
CA MET A 634 4.75 0.32 -23.69
C MET A 634 4.61 -0.26 -22.27
N HIS A 635 3.62 -1.12 -22.00
CA HIS A 635 3.44 -1.80 -20.71
C HIS A 635 4.31 -3.07 -20.52
N ASN A 636 5.21 -3.37 -21.46
CA ASN A 636 6.10 -4.54 -21.47
C ASN A 636 7.37 -4.36 -20.61
N ALA A 637 7.24 -3.69 -19.46
CA ALA A 637 8.30 -3.53 -18.48
C ALA A 637 7.90 -4.19 -17.15
N PRO A 638 8.87 -4.55 -16.29
CA PRO A 638 8.59 -5.10 -14.97
C PRO A 638 7.58 -4.27 -14.20
N PHE A 639 6.69 -4.93 -13.49
CA PHE A 639 5.61 -4.28 -12.75
C PHE A 639 6.09 -3.09 -11.91
N GLU A 640 7.21 -3.24 -11.18
CA GLU A 640 7.79 -2.21 -10.32
C GLU A 640 8.27 -0.99 -11.11
N PHE A 641 8.72 -1.19 -12.35
CA PHE A 641 9.11 -0.11 -13.24
C PHE A 641 7.90 0.59 -13.82
N SER A 642 6.95 -0.18 -14.37
CA SER A 642 5.71 0.35 -14.93
C SER A 642 4.94 1.16 -13.89
N GLN A 643 4.95 0.74 -12.63
CA GLN A 643 4.35 1.48 -11.51
C GLN A 643 5.02 2.85 -11.32
N ARG A 644 6.35 2.92 -11.32
CA ARG A 644 7.08 4.19 -11.19
C ARG A 644 6.88 5.11 -12.40
N GLN A 645 6.85 4.54 -13.59
CA GLN A 645 6.59 5.27 -14.83
C GLN A 645 5.19 5.91 -14.79
N VAL A 646 4.17 5.10 -14.48
CA VAL A 646 2.79 5.56 -14.32
C VAL A 646 2.71 6.64 -13.24
N GLN A 647 3.32 6.44 -12.07
CA GLN A 647 3.36 7.44 -11.00
C GLN A 647 3.96 8.78 -11.46
N ALA A 648 4.98 8.76 -12.31
CA ALA A 648 5.58 9.98 -12.87
C ALA A 648 4.66 10.69 -13.88
N MET A 649 3.80 9.95 -14.60
CA MET A 649 2.82 10.52 -15.53
C MET A 649 1.54 11.00 -14.86
N THR A 650 1.09 10.34 -13.77
CA THR A 650 -0.20 10.63 -13.11
C THR A 650 -0.43 12.09 -12.66
N PRO A 651 0.58 12.93 -12.34
CA PRO A 651 0.36 14.35 -12.07
C PRO A 651 -0.21 15.12 -13.25
N PHE A 652 0.04 14.66 -14.48
CA PHE A 652 -0.42 15.32 -15.71
C PHE A 652 -1.81 14.83 -16.18
N LEU A 653 -2.47 13.96 -15.42
CA LEU A 653 -3.86 13.61 -15.66
C LEU A 653 -4.74 14.46 -14.73
N ARG A 654 -5.79 15.11 -15.27
CA ARG A 654 -6.71 15.92 -14.46
C ARG A 654 -7.44 15.04 -13.43
N VAL A 655 -7.84 15.63 -12.30
CA VAL A 655 -8.76 14.96 -11.37
C VAL A 655 -10.07 14.66 -12.10
N GLY A 656 -10.56 13.42 -11.97
CA GLY A 656 -11.68 12.92 -12.77
C GLY A 656 -11.28 12.47 -14.20
N GLY A 657 -10.03 12.66 -14.60
CA GLY A 657 -9.48 12.17 -15.86
C GLY A 657 -9.40 10.64 -15.89
N LYS A 658 -9.39 10.10 -17.11
CA LYS A 658 -9.48 8.66 -17.36
C LYS A 658 -8.15 8.03 -17.69
N ILE A 659 -8.03 6.77 -17.30
CA ILE A 659 -7.01 5.86 -17.82
C ILE A 659 -7.72 4.67 -18.43
N VAL A 660 -7.46 4.44 -19.71
CA VAL A 660 -7.89 3.22 -20.40
C VAL A 660 -6.66 2.41 -20.78
N MET A 661 -6.65 1.13 -20.41
CA MET A 661 -5.46 0.29 -20.55
C MET A 661 -5.81 -1.10 -21.09
N LEU A 662 -4.99 -1.56 -22.04
CA LEU A 662 -4.98 -2.92 -22.55
C LEU A 662 -3.82 -3.69 -21.93
N ALA A 663 -4.05 -4.90 -21.43
CA ALA A 663 -2.97 -5.77 -20.95
C ALA A 663 -3.30 -7.26 -21.11
N TYR A 664 -2.31 -8.14 -20.98
CA TYR A 664 -2.55 -9.58 -21.07
C TYR A 664 -3.20 -10.14 -19.78
N PRO A 665 -4.18 -11.05 -19.90
CA PRO A 665 -4.86 -11.63 -18.76
C PRO A 665 -4.06 -12.77 -18.14
N LYS A 666 -4.31 -13.06 -16.86
CA LYS A 666 -3.65 -14.15 -16.13
C LYS A 666 -3.97 -15.51 -16.74
N GLU A 667 -5.18 -15.66 -17.24
CA GLU A 667 -5.70 -16.87 -17.88
C GLU A 667 -4.83 -17.24 -19.09
N ARG A 668 -4.45 -16.25 -19.92
CA ARG A 668 -3.56 -16.45 -21.06
C ARG A 668 -2.15 -16.84 -20.61
N TYR A 669 -1.63 -16.20 -19.57
CA TYR A 669 -0.33 -16.56 -19.00
C TYR A 669 -0.29 -18.02 -18.51
N VAL A 670 -1.34 -18.45 -17.80
CA VAL A 670 -1.49 -19.83 -17.34
C VAL A 670 -1.64 -20.79 -18.51
N LYS A 671 -2.48 -20.47 -19.51
CA LYS A 671 -2.71 -21.27 -20.72
C LYS A 671 -1.44 -21.51 -21.53
N LEU A 672 -0.52 -20.53 -21.56
CA LEU A 672 0.78 -20.65 -22.24
C LEU A 672 1.87 -21.31 -21.37
N GLY A 673 1.49 -21.88 -20.23
CA GLY A 673 2.34 -22.71 -19.37
C GLY A 673 3.02 -21.97 -18.22
N ALA A 674 2.53 -20.77 -17.85
CA ALA A 674 3.04 -19.97 -16.73
C ALA A 674 4.57 -19.81 -16.72
N ARG A 675 5.14 -19.64 -17.92
CA ARG A 675 6.58 -19.51 -18.16
C ARG A 675 7.12 -18.21 -17.57
N ASN A 676 8.44 -18.07 -17.45
CA ASN A 676 9.01 -16.79 -17.03
C ASN A 676 8.58 -15.65 -17.98
N PHE A 677 8.57 -14.41 -17.47
CA PHE A 677 8.02 -13.26 -18.17
C PHE A 677 8.77 -12.86 -19.46
N ALA A 678 10.05 -13.23 -19.59
CA ALA A 678 10.77 -13.06 -20.84
C ALA A 678 10.29 -14.04 -21.92
N GLU A 679 10.09 -15.31 -21.57
CA GLU A 679 9.51 -16.31 -22.47
C GLU A 679 8.05 -15.99 -22.83
N PHE A 680 7.26 -15.56 -21.84
CA PHE A 680 5.89 -15.11 -22.09
C PHE A 680 5.86 -13.96 -23.09
N GLY A 681 6.71 -12.94 -22.91
CA GLY A 681 6.83 -11.82 -23.84
C GLY A 681 7.27 -12.22 -25.25
N LYS A 682 8.17 -13.21 -25.38
CA LYS A 682 8.53 -13.75 -26.71
C LYS A 682 7.35 -14.39 -27.42
N MET A 683 6.52 -15.14 -26.69
CA MET A 683 5.36 -15.82 -27.24
C MET A 683 4.23 -14.86 -27.63
N THR A 684 4.05 -13.75 -26.89
CA THR A 684 2.96 -12.79 -27.14
C THR A 684 3.35 -11.68 -28.11
N ASP A 685 4.55 -11.10 -27.94
CA ASP A 685 5.00 -9.89 -28.63
C ASP A 685 6.19 -10.13 -29.58
N GLY A 686 6.55 -11.39 -29.77
CA GLY A 686 7.55 -11.84 -30.73
C GLY A 686 8.97 -11.85 -30.18
N GLU A 687 9.87 -12.39 -31.00
CA GLU A 687 11.29 -12.48 -30.67
C GLU A 687 11.88 -11.11 -30.28
N ARG A 688 12.84 -11.13 -29.34
CA ARG A 688 13.46 -9.96 -28.70
C ARG A 688 12.60 -9.16 -27.71
N THR A 689 11.35 -9.55 -27.43
CA THR A 689 10.61 -8.95 -26.30
C THR A 689 11.30 -9.32 -24.98
N PRO A 690 11.85 -8.36 -24.22
CA PRO A 690 12.69 -8.68 -23.07
C PRO A 690 11.87 -9.05 -21.83
N TRP A 691 10.60 -8.63 -21.77
CA TRP A 691 9.70 -8.85 -20.65
C TRP A 691 8.25 -8.60 -21.04
N CYS A 692 7.33 -9.39 -20.48
CA CYS A 692 5.89 -9.14 -20.52
C CYS A 692 5.25 -9.82 -19.31
N GLU A 693 4.27 -9.19 -18.67
CA GLU A 693 3.51 -9.78 -17.58
C GLU A 693 2.01 -9.76 -17.84
N TRP A 694 1.29 -10.60 -17.12
CA TRP A 694 -0.16 -10.49 -17.03
C TRP A 694 -0.58 -9.44 -16.00
N TYR A 695 -1.79 -8.89 -16.19
CA TYR A 695 -2.46 -7.94 -15.31
C TYR A 695 -3.89 -8.40 -15.03
N ASP A 696 -4.28 -8.36 -13.76
CA ASP A 696 -5.65 -8.50 -13.28
C ASP A 696 -6.08 -7.24 -12.50
N ASP A 697 -7.31 -7.21 -12.00
CA ASP A 697 -7.83 -6.08 -11.21
C ASP A 697 -6.92 -5.72 -10.03
N GLY A 698 -6.30 -6.72 -9.39
CA GLY A 698 -5.39 -6.53 -8.27
C GLY A 698 -4.10 -5.85 -8.69
N LYS A 699 -3.43 -6.36 -9.73
CA LYS A 699 -2.23 -5.73 -10.29
C LYS A 699 -2.51 -4.33 -10.83
N ILE A 700 -3.63 -4.10 -11.50
CA ILE A 700 -3.96 -2.76 -12.02
C ILE A 700 -4.23 -1.75 -10.90
N LYS A 701 -4.95 -2.15 -9.85
CA LYS A 701 -5.11 -1.31 -8.65
C LYS A 701 -3.77 -1.02 -7.99
N ALA A 702 -2.87 -1.99 -7.94
CA ALA A 702 -1.51 -1.78 -7.43
C ALA A 702 -0.66 -0.90 -8.36
N LEU A 703 -0.83 -0.99 -9.68
CA LEU A 703 -0.09 -0.21 -10.68
C LEU A 703 -0.37 1.29 -10.56
N PHE A 704 -1.65 1.66 -10.43
CA PHE A 704 -2.07 3.06 -10.35
C PHE A 704 -2.21 3.58 -8.90
N GLY A 705 -2.43 2.69 -7.93
CA GLY A 705 -2.53 3.03 -6.52
C GLY A 705 -3.90 3.60 -6.09
N PRO A 706 -4.04 4.01 -4.82
CA PRO A 706 -5.33 4.36 -4.20
C PRO A 706 -5.95 5.65 -4.77
N GLY A 707 -5.14 6.50 -5.40
CA GLY A 707 -5.58 7.72 -6.10
C GLY A 707 -6.38 7.46 -7.38
N PHE A 708 -6.65 6.19 -7.69
CA PHE A 708 -7.47 5.78 -8.83
C PHE A 708 -8.61 4.86 -8.40
N CYS A 709 -9.73 4.99 -9.09
CA CYS A 709 -10.84 4.05 -9.00
C CYS A 709 -10.82 3.18 -10.25
N LEU A 710 -10.74 1.85 -10.08
CA LEU A 710 -11.03 0.92 -11.19
C LEU A 710 -12.55 0.88 -11.34
N ASN A 711 -13.06 1.49 -12.41
CA ASN A 711 -14.50 1.60 -12.63
C ASN A 711 -15.09 0.26 -13.09
N TRP A 712 -14.42 -0.38 -14.03
CA TRP A 712 -14.73 -1.72 -14.51
C TRP A 712 -13.53 -2.29 -15.27
N SER A 713 -13.53 -3.61 -15.44
CA SER A 713 -12.59 -4.34 -16.28
C SER A 713 -13.34 -5.40 -17.09
N ARG A 714 -12.80 -5.75 -18.26
CA ARG A 714 -13.38 -6.76 -19.14
C ARG A 714 -12.30 -7.61 -19.78
N ASN A 715 -12.45 -8.93 -19.70
CA ASN A 715 -11.67 -9.84 -20.52
C ASN A 715 -12.33 -9.96 -21.90
N PHE A 716 -11.55 -9.89 -22.96
CA PHE A 716 -12.04 -10.02 -24.33
C PHE A 716 -10.98 -10.67 -25.23
N GLY A 717 -11.42 -11.16 -26.38
CA GLY A 717 -10.56 -11.82 -27.36
C GLY A 717 -11.13 -13.15 -27.84
N LYS A 718 -10.50 -13.71 -28.88
CA LYS A 718 -10.85 -14.99 -29.49
C LYS A 718 -9.59 -15.67 -30.01
N ASP A 719 -9.57 -17.00 -30.07
CA ASP A 719 -8.54 -17.80 -30.75
C ASP A 719 -7.08 -17.47 -30.32
N GLY A 720 -6.84 -17.33 -29.02
CA GLY A 720 -5.49 -17.11 -28.45
C GLY A 720 -5.03 -15.64 -28.41
N ILE A 721 -5.94 -14.70 -28.67
CA ILE A 721 -5.71 -13.25 -28.60
C ILE A 721 -6.49 -12.67 -27.39
N GLU A 722 -6.36 -13.27 -26.20
CA GLU A 722 -7.05 -12.79 -25.01
C GLU A 722 -6.35 -11.56 -24.39
N PHE A 723 -7.14 -10.56 -24.00
CA PHE A 723 -6.74 -9.29 -23.38
C PHE A 723 -7.68 -8.91 -22.23
N ASN A 724 -7.16 -8.15 -21.27
CA ASN A 724 -7.96 -7.40 -20.30
C ASN A 724 -7.99 -5.92 -20.71
N TRP A 725 -9.19 -5.35 -20.69
CA TRP A 725 -9.46 -3.92 -20.73
C TRP A 725 -9.67 -3.40 -19.32
N PHE A 726 -9.06 -2.26 -19.00
CA PHE A 726 -9.25 -1.58 -17.72
C PHE A 726 -9.66 -0.12 -17.94
N ASP A 727 -10.71 0.32 -17.25
CA ASP A 727 -11.16 1.72 -17.19
C ASP A 727 -10.99 2.23 -15.76
N LEU A 728 -10.11 3.21 -15.58
CA LEU A 728 -9.86 3.86 -14.30
C LEU A 728 -10.15 5.36 -14.35
N THR A 729 -10.54 5.91 -13.20
CA THR A 729 -10.70 7.35 -12.98
C THR A 729 -9.75 7.83 -11.89
N LYS A 730 -9.07 8.97 -12.10
CA LYS A 730 -8.28 9.64 -11.06
C LYS A 730 -9.18 10.28 -10.00
N LYS A 731 -8.96 9.95 -8.73
CA LYS A 731 -9.71 10.49 -7.58
C LYS A 731 -9.23 11.89 -7.20
N GLY A 732 -10.15 12.71 -6.70
CA GLY A 732 -9.83 13.96 -5.99
C GLY A 732 -9.61 13.73 -4.50
N ASP A 733 -9.21 14.79 -3.78
CA ASP A 733 -9.00 14.79 -2.32
C ASP A 733 -10.31 14.68 -1.50
N ASN A 734 -11.46 14.76 -2.16
CA ASN A 734 -12.79 14.50 -1.61
C ASN A 734 -13.43 13.36 -2.41
N GLU A 735 -14.53 12.75 -1.93
CA GLU A 735 -15.33 11.70 -2.58
C GLU A 735 -15.91 12.04 -3.98
N GLU A 736 -15.28 12.94 -4.75
CA GLU A 736 -15.54 13.25 -6.15
C GLU A 736 -15.07 12.12 -7.10
N CYS A 737 -15.40 10.86 -6.80
CA CYS A 737 -15.49 9.82 -7.83
C CYS A 737 -16.77 10.00 -8.67
N HIS A 738 -17.84 10.55 -8.08
CA HIS A 738 -19.14 10.66 -8.73
C HIS A 738 -19.19 11.66 -9.88
N THR A 739 -18.42 12.77 -9.82
CA THR A 739 -18.47 13.84 -10.82
C THR A 739 -17.85 13.47 -12.18
N ALA A 740 -16.95 12.48 -12.21
CA ALA A 740 -16.35 11.98 -13.45
C ALA A 740 -17.14 10.83 -14.08
N LEU A 741 -17.83 10.03 -13.25
CA LEU A 741 -18.73 8.96 -13.71
C LEU A 741 -20.05 9.51 -14.25
N SER A 742 -20.51 10.68 -13.78
CA SER A 742 -21.75 11.30 -14.24
C SER A 742 -21.76 11.63 -15.74
N LYS A 743 -20.58 11.78 -16.36
CA LYS A 743 -20.46 11.92 -17.82
C LYS A 743 -20.86 10.66 -18.58
N PHE A 744 -20.95 9.49 -17.95
CA PHE A 744 -21.37 8.23 -18.57
C PHE A 744 -22.79 7.81 -18.19
N ASP A 745 -23.44 8.54 -17.28
CA ASP A 745 -24.78 8.20 -16.80
C ASP A 745 -25.85 8.22 -17.91
N HIS A 746 -25.51 8.79 -19.07
CA HIS A 746 -26.35 8.85 -20.26
C HIS A 746 -26.02 7.77 -21.33
N VAL A 747 -24.97 6.95 -21.14
CA VAL A 747 -24.53 5.94 -22.12
C VAL A 747 -25.05 4.56 -21.74
N GLY A 748 -25.95 3.98 -22.53
CA GLY A 748 -26.57 2.68 -22.25
C GLY A 748 -25.55 1.53 -22.15
N GLU A 749 -24.60 1.46 -23.08
CA GLU A 749 -23.53 0.46 -23.11
C GLU A 749 -22.66 0.47 -21.86
N TRP A 750 -22.44 1.65 -21.27
CA TRP A 750 -21.69 1.77 -20.03
C TRP A 750 -22.40 1.08 -18.87
N HIS A 751 -23.71 1.33 -18.71
CA HIS A 751 -24.51 0.68 -17.67
C HIS A 751 -24.63 -0.83 -17.91
N ASN A 752 -24.69 -1.27 -19.18
CA ASN A 752 -24.71 -2.70 -19.49
C ASN A 752 -23.41 -3.40 -19.07
N LEU A 753 -22.25 -2.84 -19.44
CA LEU A 753 -20.94 -3.38 -19.04
C LEU A 753 -20.73 -3.33 -17.52
N ARG A 754 -21.19 -2.26 -16.87
CA ARG A 754 -21.17 -2.15 -15.40
C ARG A 754 -22.03 -3.23 -14.76
N GLY A 755 -23.22 -3.48 -15.30
CA GLY A 755 -24.12 -4.53 -14.83
C GLY A 755 -23.50 -5.93 -14.94
N GLU A 756 -22.86 -6.22 -16.07
CA GLU A 756 -22.13 -7.48 -16.32
C GLU A 756 -20.99 -7.66 -15.32
N TYR A 757 -20.18 -6.63 -15.11
CA TYR A 757 -19.10 -6.63 -14.13
C TYR A 757 -19.63 -6.90 -12.71
N LEU A 758 -20.66 -6.17 -12.27
CA LEU A 758 -21.26 -6.32 -10.95
C LEU A 758 -21.86 -7.72 -10.76
N PHE A 759 -22.45 -8.28 -11.81
CA PHE A 759 -22.99 -9.64 -11.82
C PHE A 759 -21.91 -10.68 -11.53
N ILE A 760 -20.79 -10.61 -12.26
CA ILE A 760 -19.65 -11.52 -12.09
C ILE A 760 -19.05 -11.41 -10.68
N LYS A 761 -19.06 -10.22 -10.08
CA LYS A 761 -18.58 -9.98 -8.71
C LYS A 761 -19.59 -10.39 -7.62
N GLY A 762 -20.79 -10.83 -7.97
CA GLY A 762 -21.84 -11.24 -7.03
C GLY A 762 -22.66 -10.09 -6.44
N HIS A 763 -22.55 -8.88 -6.98
CA HIS A 763 -23.35 -7.72 -6.56
C HIS A 763 -24.68 -7.67 -7.32
N PHE A 764 -25.56 -8.65 -7.05
CA PHE A 764 -26.77 -8.88 -7.86
C PHE A 764 -27.75 -7.69 -7.90
N ASP A 765 -27.98 -7.01 -6.77
CA ASP A 765 -28.92 -5.88 -6.72
C ASP A 765 -28.43 -4.67 -7.53
N GLU A 766 -27.14 -4.38 -7.48
CA GLU A 766 -26.53 -3.28 -8.23
C GLU A 766 -26.43 -3.63 -9.72
N SER A 767 -26.15 -4.89 -10.04
CA SER A 767 -26.16 -5.41 -11.41
C SER A 767 -27.53 -5.27 -12.06
N LEU A 768 -28.60 -5.66 -11.37
CA LEU A 768 -29.97 -5.50 -11.85
C LEU A 768 -30.31 -4.04 -12.15
N LYS A 769 -29.98 -3.12 -11.23
CA LYS A 769 -30.19 -1.68 -11.42
C LYS A 769 -29.43 -1.15 -12.64
N ALA A 770 -28.19 -1.59 -12.84
CA ALA A 770 -27.38 -1.18 -13.97
C ALA A 770 -27.94 -1.72 -15.30
N PHE A 771 -28.35 -2.99 -15.38
CA PHE A 771 -28.98 -3.53 -16.59
C PHE A 771 -30.30 -2.84 -16.92
N MET A 772 -31.14 -2.57 -15.92
CA MET A 772 -32.37 -1.80 -16.12
C MET A 772 -32.07 -0.39 -16.63
N ARG A 773 -31.07 0.27 -16.06
CA ARG A 773 -30.66 1.61 -16.50
C ARG A 773 -30.11 1.61 -17.92
N ALA A 774 -29.40 0.57 -18.33
CA ALA A 774 -28.93 0.40 -19.70
C ALA A 774 -30.10 0.37 -20.70
N ILE A 775 -31.15 -0.41 -20.39
CA ILE A 775 -32.36 -0.53 -21.22
C ILE A 775 -33.19 0.76 -21.19
N GLU A 776 -33.23 1.48 -20.06
CA GLU A 776 -33.89 2.79 -19.98
C GLU A 776 -33.23 3.83 -20.91
N LEU A 777 -31.91 3.80 -21.00
CA LEU A 777 -31.12 4.74 -21.81
C LEU A 777 -31.12 4.36 -23.29
N ASP A 778 -31.02 3.06 -23.58
CA ASP A 778 -31.13 2.51 -24.92
C ASP A 778 -32.00 1.24 -24.91
N PRO A 779 -33.31 1.37 -25.19
CA PRO A 779 -34.22 0.23 -25.30
C PRO A 779 -33.93 -0.69 -26.49
N SER A 780 -33.07 -0.27 -27.42
CA SER A 780 -32.67 -1.08 -28.57
C SER A 780 -31.37 -1.86 -28.34
N LEU A 781 -30.76 -1.71 -27.15
CA LEU A 781 -29.52 -2.38 -26.80
C LEU A 781 -29.75 -3.89 -26.54
N ALA A 782 -29.67 -4.69 -27.60
CA ALA A 782 -29.91 -6.14 -27.58
C ALA A 782 -29.08 -6.86 -26.50
N SER A 783 -27.81 -6.45 -26.33
CA SER A 783 -26.91 -7.02 -25.32
C SER A 783 -27.37 -6.79 -23.87
N ALA A 784 -28.01 -5.65 -23.57
CA ALA A 784 -28.56 -5.37 -22.24
C ALA A 784 -29.80 -6.21 -21.95
N HIS A 785 -30.66 -6.40 -22.96
CA HIS A 785 -31.78 -7.35 -22.88
C HIS A 785 -31.30 -8.79 -22.67
N ASN A 786 -30.26 -9.22 -23.39
CA ASN A 786 -29.66 -10.54 -23.21
C ASN A 786 -29.11 -10.74 -21.78
N ASN A 787 -28.31 -9.79 -21.30
CA ASN A 787 -27.68 -9.87 -19.99
C ASN A 787 -28.71 -9.85 -18.85
N LEU A 788 -29.75 -9.02 -18.94
CA LEU A 788 -30.85 -9.00 -17.98
C LEU A 788 -31.67 -10.31 -18.02
N GLY A 789 -31.83 -10.89 -19.21
CA GLY A 789 -32.45 -12.20 -19.37
C GLY A 789 -31.68 -13.33 -18.67
N VAL A 790 -30.37 -13.39 -18.87
CA VAL A 790 -29.47 -14.34 -18.17
C VAL A 790 -29.49 -14.09 -16.66
N PHE A 791 -29.49 -12.84 -16.22
CA PHE A 791 -29.62 -12.47 -14.80
C PHE A 791 -30.87 -13.08 -14.17
N TYR A 792 -32.04 -12.88 -14.78
CA TYR A 792 -33.30 -13.41 -14.25
C TYR A 792 -33.35 -14.93 -14.26
N PHE A 793 -32.71 -15.55 -15.26
CA PHE A 793 -32.63 -17.01 -15.34
C PHE A 793 -31.87 -17.60 -14.16
N GLN A 794 -30.70 -17.04 -13.82
CA GLN A 794 -29.92 -17.47 -12.66
C GLN A 794 -30.65 -17.27 -11.32
N GLN A 795 -31.56 -16.30 -11.25
CA GLN A 795 -32.41 -16.07 -10.08
C GLN A 795 -33.67 -16.96 -10.06
N GLY A 796 -33.83 -17.88 -11.02
CA GLY A 796 -35.00 -18.74 -11.15
C GLY A 796 -36.27 -18.01 -11.63
N ASN A 797 -36.17 -16.74 -12.05
CA ASN A 797 -37.30 -15.98 -12.60
C ASN A 797 -37.44 -16.22 -14.10
N ILE A 798 -37.90 -17.42 -14.41
CA ILE A 798 -38.04 -17.95 -15.76
C ILE A 798 -38.87 -17.05 -16.69
N THR A 799 -39.99 -16.54 -16.21
CA THR A 799 -40.91 -15.74 -17.03
C THR A 799 -40.27 -14.44 -17.50
N ARG A 800 -39.54 -13.74 -16.62
CA ARG A 800 -38.83 -12.51 -17.00
C ARG A 800 -37.61 -12.80 -17.86
N ALA A 801 -36.88 -13.87 -17.56
CA ALA A 801 -35.73 -14.31 -18.35
C ALA A 801 -36.11 -14.51 -19.82
N ARG A 802 -37.17 -15.28 -20.07
CA ARG A 802 -37.70 -15.55 -21.42
C ARG A 802 -38.06 -14.26 -22.15
N SER A 803 -38.84 -13.38 -21.51
CA SER A 803 -39.30 -12.13 -22.13
C SER A 803 -38.14 -11.22 -22.57
N HIS A 804 -37.10 -11.08 -21.74
CA HIS A 804 -35.95 -10.25 -22.09
C HIS A 804 -35.07 -10.89 -23.18
N LEU A 805 -34.92 -12.22 -23.21
CA LEU A 805 -34.15 -12.92 -24.24
C LEU A 805 -34.85 -12.94 -25.59
N GLU A 806 -36.17 -13.12 -25.63
CA GLU A 806 -36.97 -12.98 -26.86
C GLU A 806 -36.82 -11.57 -27.43
N LYS A 807 -36.84 -10.54 -26.57
CA LYS A 807 -36.60 -9.16 -27.01
C LYS A 807 -35.17 -8.94 -27.52
N ALA A 808 -34.18 -9.56 -26.89
CA ALA A 808 -32.79 -9.47 -27.34
C ALA A 808 -32.60 -10.07 -28.75
N VAL A 809 -33.22 -11.23 -29.02
CA VAL A 809 -33.22 -11.87 -30.34
C VAL A 809 -34.03 -11.06 -31.37
N GLU A 810 -35.12 -10.40 -30.96
CA GLU A 810 -35.86 -9.49 -31.85
C GLU A 810 -34.99 -8.29 -32.29
N LEU A 811 -34.20 -7.74 -31.35
CA LEU A 811 -33.35 -6.57 -31.58
C LEU A 811 -32.07 -6.91 -32.36
N ASP A 812 -31.43 -8.05 -32.08
CA ASP A 812 -30.26 -8.54 -32.81
C ASP A 812 -30.38 -10.05 -33.09
N PRO A 813 -31.10 -10.44 -34.16
CA PRO A 813 -31.36 -11.84 -34.48
C PRO A 813 -30.14 -12.58 -35.06
N ASP A 814 -29.08 -11.86 -35.40
CA ASP A 814 -27.88 -12.43 -36.03
C ASP A 814 -26.73 -12.60 -35.00
N ASP A 815 -26.84 -12.01 -33.79
CA ASP A 815 -25.91 -12.27 -32.69
C ASP A 815 -26.03 -13.71 -32.16
N ARG A 816 -24.99 -14.48 -32.46
CA ARG A 816 -24.84 -15.89 -32.09
C ARG A 816 -25.03 -16.15 -30.59
N ASN A 817 -24.47 -15.31 -29.72
CA ASN A 817 -24.49 -15.54 -28.28
C ASN A 817 -25.89 -15.30 -27.71
N ILE A 818 -26.58 -14.27 -28.20
CA ILE A 818 -27.94 -13.93 -27.80
C ILE A 818 -28.90 -15.08 -28.18
N VAL A 819 -28.78 -15.56 -29.42
CA VAL A 819 -29.58 -16.69 -29.92
C VAL A 819 -29.31 -17.98 -29.13
N LEU A 820 -28.04 -18.28 -28.85
CA LEU A 820 -27.65 -19.43 -28.04
C LEU A 820 -28.23 -19.40 -26.63
N ASN A 821 -28.23 -18.25 -25.96
CA ASN A 821 -28.75 -18.12 -24.61
C ASN A 821 -30.26 -18.37 -24.55
N LEU A 822 -31.03 -17.83 -25.50
CA LEU A 822 -32.47 -18.09 -25.59
C LEU A 822 -32.76 -19.57 -25.84
N ILE A 823 -32.04 -20.21 -26.75
CA ILE A 823 -32.19 -21.63 -27.07
C ILE A 823 -31.94 -22.51 -25.84
N LYS A 824 -30.81 -22.30 -25.14
CA LYS A 824 -30.47 -23.06 -23.92
C LYS A 824 -31.56 -22.97 -22.86
N ILE A 825 -32.10 -21.76 -22.67
CA ILE A 825 -33.13 -21.52 -21.68
C ILE A 825 -34.46 -22.16 -22.09
N LEU A 826 -34.86 -22.08 -23.36
CA LEU A 826 -36.07 -22.77 -23.85
C LEU A 826 -36.00 -24.29 -23.66
N ILE A 827 -34.81 -24.89 -23.82
CA ILE A 827 -34.57 -26.31 -23.58
C ILE A 827 -34.74 -26.67 -22.09
N GLU A 828 -34.13 -25.90 -21.18
CA GLU A 828 -34.28 -26.14 -19.74
C GLU A 828 -35.74 -26.00 -19.26
N LEU A 829 -36.56 -25.21 -19.96
CA LEU A 829 -37.98 -25.05 -19.69
C LEU A 829 -38.87 -26.14 -20.32
N GLY A 830 -38.28 -27.10 -21.02
CA GLY A 830 -39.00 -28.15 -21.74
C GLY A 830 -39.76 -27.63 -22.98
N ASN A 831 -39.53 -26.39 -23.40
CA ASN A 831 -40.18 -25.80 -24.57
C ASN A 831 -39.38 -26.08 -25.84
N ILE A 832 -39.25 -27.37 -26.14
CA ILE A 832 -38.39 -27.88 -27.22
C ILE A 832 -38.89 -27.43 -28.60
N LYS A 833 -40.19 -27.20 -28.76
CA LYS A 833 -40.78 -26.76 -30.03
C LYS A 833 -40.31 -25.35 -30.40
N ASP A 834 -40.46 -24.39 -29.49
CA ASP A 834 -40.04 -22.99 -29.71
C ASP A 834 -38.52 -22.91 -29.92
N ALA A 835 -37.75 -23.71 -29.16
CA ALA A 835 -36.30 -23.81 -29.34
C ALA A 835 -35.95 -24.23 -30.78
N LYS A 836 -36.61 -25.26 -31.33
CA LYS A 836 -36.38 -25.75 -32.71
C LYS A 836 -36.71 -24.71 -33.78
N GLU A 837 -37.77 -23.93 -33.59
CA GLU A 837 -38.18 -22.89 -34.54
C GLU A 837 -37.13 -21.77 -34.62
N ILE A 838 -36.65 -21.27 -33.48
CA ILE A 838 -35.61 -20.24 -33.40
C ILE A 838 -34.28 -20.76 -33.98
N TYR A 839 -33.94 -21.99 -33.63
CA TYR A 839 -32.75 -22.68 -34.11
C TYR A 839 -32.70 -22.82 -35.64
N SER A 840 -33.81 -23.27 -36.24
CA SER A 840 -33.95 -23.45 -37.69
C SER A 840 -33.90 -22.13 -38.44
N TYR A 841 -34.47 -21.07 -37.86
CA TYR A 841 -34.40 -19.72 -38.42
C TYR A 841 -32.96 -19.18 -38.44
N TYR A 842 -32.21 -19.35 -37.35
CA TYR A 842 -30.81 -18.90 -37.26
C TYR A 842 -29.89 -19.64 -38.25
N LEU A 843 -29.97 -20.97 -38.31
CA LEU A 843 -29.15 -21.79 -39.22
C LEU A 843 -29.43 -21.51 -40.70
N LYS A 844 -30.66 -21.14 -41.07
CA LYS A 844 -30.99 -20.75 -42.45
C LYS A 844 -30.18 -19.54 -42.91
N LYS A 845 -29.85 -18.63 -41.99
CA LYS A 845 -28.99 -17.46 -42.24
C LYS A 845 -27.51 -17.76 -42.03
N ASN A 846 -27.17 -18.67 -41.11
CA ASN A 846 -25.81 -19.01 -40.70
C ASN A 846 -25.53 -20.52 -40.87
N PRO A 847 -25.44 -21.04 -42.11
CA PRO A 847 -25.41 -22.48 -42.39
C PRO A 847 -24.14 -23.21 -41.92
N ASN A 848 -23.10 -22.46 -41.51
CA ASN A 848 -21.80 -23.01 -41.14
C ASN A 848 -21.52 -23.01 -39.63
N ASP A 849 -22.52 -22.73 -38.77
CA ASP A 849 -22.34 -22.77 -37.32
C ASP A 849 -22.44 -24.21 -36.79
N GLU A 850 -21.31 -24.90 -36.68
CA GLU A 850 -21.24 -26.32 -36.29
C GLU A 850 -21.67 -26.61 -34.85
N GLU A 851 -21.51 -25.66 -33.92
CA GLU A 851 -21.94 -25.82 -32.52
C GLU A 851 -23.46 -25.74 -32.43
N ILE A 852 -24.05 -24.75 -33.12
CA ILE A 852 -25.49 -24.63 -33.38
C ILE A 852 -25.90 -25.57 -34.51
N SER A 853 -25.15 -26.59 -34.88
CA SER A 853 -25.68 -27.72 -35.66
C SER A 853 -25.75 -28.97 -34.80
N ARG A 854 -24.74 -29.15 -33.94
CA ARG A 854 -24.68 -30.23 -32.95
C ARG A 854 -25.78 -30.15 -31.89
N LEU A 855 -26.04 -28.96 -31.33
CA LEU A 855 -27.07 -28.84 -30.27
C LEU A 855 -28.47 -29.31 -30.71
N LEU A 856 -28.85 -29.10 -31.98
CA LEU A 856 -30.17 -29.49 -32.48
C LEU A 856 -30.23 -30.99 -32.79
N ALA A 857 -29.13 -31.56 -33.29
CA ALA A 857 -29.02 -33.00 -33.43
C ALA A 857 -29.20 -33.69 -32.07
N ASP A 858 -28.61 -33.16 -31.00
CA ASP A 858 -28.76 -33.68 -29.64
C ASP A 858 -30.21 -33.58 -29.12
N ILE A 859 -30.89 -32.46 -29.40
CA ILE A 859 -32.32 -32.27 -29.05
C ILE A 859 -33.24 -33.22 -29.84
N GLU A 860 -32.96 -33.46 -31.13
CA GLU A 860 -33.72 -34.38 -31.98
C GLU A 860 -33.59 -35.85 -31.52
N VAL A 861 -32.40 -36.25 -31.06
CA VAL A 861 -32.15 -37.58 -30.50
C VAL A 861 -32.88 -37.77 -29.17
N HIS A 862 -32.91 -36.77 -28.28
CA HIS A 862 -33.61 -36.89 -26.99
C HIS A 862 -35.14 -36.84 -27.08
N HIS A 863 -35.71 -36.07 -28.02
CA HIS A 863 -37.17 -35.99 -28.19
C HIS A 863 -37.76 -37.23 -28.89
N SER A 864 -37.00 -37.86 -29.80
CA SER A 864 -37.43 -39.10 -30.46
C SER A 864 -37.45 -40.29 -29.49
N THR A 865 -36.57 -40.31 -28.47
CA THR A 865 -36.64 -41.31 -27.40
C THR A 865 -37.84 -41.13 -26.47
N SER A 866 -38.28 -39.89 -26.17
CA SER A 866 -39.45 -39.66 -25.30
C SER A 866 -40.80 -39.93 -25.97
N GLU A 867 -40.93 -39.67 -27.28
CA GLU A 867 -42.16 -39.96 -28.04
C GLU A 867 -42.31 -41.46 -28.37
N SER A 868 -41.21 -42.22 -28.43
CA SER A 868 -41.26 -43.69 -28.67
C SER A 868 -41.88 -44.49 -27.51
N THR A 869 -42.04 -43.89 -26.33
CA THR A 869 -42.72 -44.49 -25.16
C THR A 869 -44.23 -44.21 -25.10
N LEU A 870 -44.81 -43.55 -26.10
CA LEU A 870 -46.27 -43.32 -26.20
C LEU A 870 -46.85 -43.94 -27.47
N ILE A 871 -46.85 -45.27 -27.52
CA ILE A 871 -47.73 -46.10 -28.35
C ILE A 871 -48.14 -47.30 -27.47
N LYS A 872 -49.41 -47.64 -27.17
CA LYS A 872 -50.75 -47.04 -27.28
C LYS A 872 -51.75 -48.08 -26.66
N PRO A 873 -53.07 -47.85 -26.50
CA PRO A 873 -54.00 -47.25 -27.49
C PRO A 873 -54.56 -45.87 -27.16
#